data_AF-A0A139I1Z5-F1
#
_entry.id   AF-A0A139I1Z5-F1
#
_cell.length_a   1.000
_cell.length_b   1.000
_cell.length_c   1.000
_cell.angle_alpha   90.00
_cell.angle_beta   90.00
_cell.angle_gamma   90.00
#
_symmetry.space_group_name_H-M   'P 1'
#
loop_
_entity.id
_entity.type
_entity.pdbx_description
1 polymer ?
#
loop_
_entity_poly.entity_id
_entity_poly.type
_entity_poly.pdbx_seq_one_letter_code
_entity_poly.pdbx_strand_id
1 'polypeptide(L)'
;MSAPTLDRPPFTIHNLPYGVVSTAKEASPRCAVAIGDHAIDLVQYASTGKLDKIQSGHERFSKIFAQSTLNQFASLSWEARKAVRKQLQEDLQAGSVPTTCLIPLSETKQHLPMHMGGFSDFYTSLDHCKNCSGELTSAHIFKNWYYAPSVYNSRVSSVLPSPRDIRRPKNVAFSGGLDSEPKYGPCQKLDFELEMGFFVSKPVEFGETLPIDQVKEHIFGFVMLNDWSARDHQLFEMRPLGPFHSKGFGTSISNWIVPLEALEPFSCPPQLTQDPTPFPHLTWPSNDDGALDIKLKIKLVRDGTESVLGTSNLKYLYWTPYQQLVHHAASGCGMQTGDLIGTGTISGSGRNEKGEMAELGCLYEAERTKTQVMAQVSSAYQPGYLEDGDEIILEGWCEDGKGNVVLGFGDCRVTQYTNRLATCYSEVAMENGKDRQKKWRLSLLTAAATVLLTVIAYFFFASDIHFDQAWSQDELDAGIEPSVKLDLGHGPVVHSSPDDDDYDDDDASVNLHPEQHGSREPRTMELEWNVTKAVIRPDGVAKEVFLVNGAFPGPTIESRTGDELTIVVRNHLANSTDDLSIHWHGIHVNNDMDGVSGISQCGIMSGSNFTYRFNVSNPGTYWWYGEQRSEGLFGALIVHEPASSDSNDYGLEQILLVGDWYHQPAKHLLKEYQAFGVEPSPDSMLINGQGYFPCSMALPNRPVDCEDGKKPYLSIKGRSRLRIINAGTLAGISVSMSGYTMTLLEVEGGQVVDRVSSNGLGVLYPGERVDIIVERREDQTSAWITITLDREHPNLEQHFSISDDISASDTPSANTKAEAIQVSWIDLAAINATSTTRAEAADQTIVLYTNISQSPRGSFNNISWTPASKGPSLPLLALARPTDPAPLIVSVQEGQWIDLIVHNEDGEGHSFHLQGHSFYVLHVKRAEKSLDLRRPLRKDTIYVPSEGYAVLRFKAENVGLWLLRCSVLLHQAIGLNMVIHVQPVDESAWGALRGNAEAQCRKNP
;
A
#
# COMPACT_ATOMS: atom_id res chain seq x y z
N MET A 1 46.21 -3.41 -22.88
CA MET A 1 45.79 -2.39 -21.88
C MET A 1 47.00 -2.03 -21.05
N SER A 2 47.19 -0.75 -20.72
CA SER A 2 48.22 -0.31 -19.78
C SER A 2 47.92 -0.84 -18.38
N ALA A 3 48.93 -1.10 -17.57
CA ALA A 3 48.74 -1.44 -16.16
C ALA A 3 48.11 -0.24 -15.41
N PRO A 4 47.26 -0.47 -14.39
CA PRO A 4 46.64 0.61 -13.64
C PRO A 4 47.70 1.39 -12.85
N THR A 5 47.51 2.70 -12.72
CA THR A 5 48.40 3.53 -11.89
C THR A 5 48.04 3.37 -10.42
N LEU A 6 48.92 2.75 -9.63
CA LEU A 6 48.62 2.34 -8.25
C LEU A 6 48.47 3.52 -7.27
N ASP A 7 49.19 4.62 -7.49
CA ASP A 7 49.24 5.74 -6.54
C ASP A 7 48.44 6.96 -7.00
N ARG A 8 47.52 6.81 -7.96
CA ARG A 8 46.71 7.92 -8.51
C ARG A 8 45.38 8.07 -7.75
N PRO A 9 45.15 9.18 -7.01
CA PRO A 9 43.85 9.46 -6.41
C PRO A 9 42.77 9.70 -7.48
N PRO A 10 41.48 9.44 -7.16
CA PRO A 10 40.97 9.03 -5.85
C PRO A 10 41.18 7.53 -5.55
N PHE A 11 41.45 6.70 -6.55
CA PHE A 11 41.46 5.25 -6.43
C PHE A 11 42.88 4.69 -6.36
N THR A 12 43.58 4.92 -5.24
CA THR A 12 44.92 4.36 -5.02
C THR A 12 44.87 2.92 -4.54
N ILE A 13 46.02 2.27 -4.48
CA ILE A 13 46.19 0.94 -3.87
C ILE A 13 45.85 0.92 -2.38
N HIS A 14 45.90 2.07 -1.71
CA HIS A 14 45.46 2.22 -0.33
C HIS A 14 43.94 2.35 -0.21
N ASN A 15 43.23 2.66 -1.29
CA ASN A 15 41.79 2.76 -1.32
C ASN A 15 41.14 1.39 -1.57
N LEU A 16 41.12 0.98 -2.84
CA LEU A 16 40.39 -0.18 -3.38
C LEU A 16 38.90 -0.18 -2.99
N PRO A 17 38.12 0.84 -3.42
CA PRO A 17 36.71 0.90 -3.09
C PRO A 17 35.92 -0.08 -3.95
N TYR A 18 34.81 -0.59 -3.39
CA TYR A 18 33.97 -1.58 -4.02
C TYR A 18 32.77 -0.92 -4.71
N GLY A 19 32.40 -1.43 -5.88
CA GLY A 19 31.23 -0.95 -6.63
C GLY A 19 30.63 -2.06 -7.48
N VAL A 20 29.55 -1.73 -8.18
CA VAL A 20 28.89 -2.63 -9.14
C VAL A 20 28.95 -1.99 -10.52
N VAL A 21 29.46 -2.74 -11.49
CA VAL A 21 29.62 -2.26 -12.87
C VAL A 21 29.05 -3.26 -13.88
N SER A 22 28.64 -2.73 -15.03
CA SER A 22 28.45 -3.50 -16.26
C SER A 22 29.23 -2.82 -17.40
N THR A 23 29.39 -3.51 -18.53
CA THR A 23 30.00 -2.93 -19.74
C THR A 23 29.09 -3.18 -20.94
N ALA A 24 29.39 -2.54 -22.08
CA ALA A 24 28.66 -2.85 -23.31
C ALA A 24 28.83 -4.31 -23.78
N LYS A 25 29.94 -4.96 -23.39
CA LYS A 25 30.23 -6.36 -23.73
C LYS A 25 29.61 -7.35 -22.74
N GLU A 26 29.52 -6.98 -21.47
CA GLU A 26 28.92 -7.79 -20.42
C GLU A 26 27.93 -6.92 -19.64
N ALA A 27 26.67 -7.00 -20.07
CA ALA A 27 25.57 -6.16 -19.59
C ALA A 27 25.13 -6.53 -18.16
N SER A 28 25.46 -7.73 -17.69
CA SER A 28 25.13 -8.19 -16.34
C SER A 28 25.91 -7.38 -15.29
N PRO A 29 25.24 -6.68 -14.35
CA PRO A 29 25.91 -5.99 -13.25
C PRO A 29 26.67 -6.99 -12.36
N ARG A 30 27.89 -6.63 -11.96
CA ARG A 30 28.75 -7.47 -11.11
C ARG A 30 29.70 -6.62 -10.27
N CYS A 31 30.20 -7.21 -9.19
CA CYS A 31 31.07 -6.54 -8.24
C CYS A 31 32.45 -6.24 -8.86
N ALA A 32 32.97 -5.05 -8.56
CA ALA A 32 34.25 -4.57 -9.02
C ALA A 32 34.98 -3.76 -7.93
N VAL A 33 36.28 -3.55 -8.13
CA VAL A 33 37.12 -2.64 -7.33
C VAL A 33 37.76 -1.59 -8.22
N ALA A 34 37.69 -0.31 -7.86
CA ALA A 34 38.36 0.75 -8.62
C ALA A 34 39.85 0.88 -8.26
N ILE A 35 40.71 1.09 -9.26
CA ILE A 35 42.16 1.33 -9.11
C ILE A 35 42.66 2.20 -10.28
N GLY A 36 43.17 3.39 -9.96
CA GLY A 36 43.55 4.41 -10.93
C GLY A 36 42.40 4.74 -11.88
N ASP A 37 42.58 4.44 -13.15
CA ASP A 37 41.63 4.62 -14.26
C ASP A 37 40.91 3.32 -14.67
N HIS A 38 41.03 2.26 -13.87
CA HIS A 38 40.45 0.94 -14.14
C HIS A 38 39.52 0.47 -13.03
N ALA A 39 38.61 -0.43 -13.38
CA ALA A 39 37.89 -1.33 -12.48
C ALA A 39 38.43 -2.76 -12.65
N ILE A 40 38.70 -3.43 -11.53
CA ILE A 40 38.99 -4.86 -11.49
C ILE A 40 37.66 -5.61 -11.42
N ASP A 41 37.37 -6.42 -12.43
CA ASP A 41 36.25 -7.37 -12.44
C ASP A 41 36.50 -8.49 -11.42
N LEU A 42 35.79 -8.44 -10.29
CA LEU A 42 36.03 -9.37 -9.18
C LEU A 42 35.56 -10.79 -9.50
N VAL A 43 34.62 -10.96 -10.43
CA VAL A 43 34.20 -12.31 -10.89
C VAL A 43 35.35 -12.98 -11.62
N GLN A 44 35.96 -12.26 -12.56
CA GLN A 44 37.11 -12.76 -13.32
C GLN A 44 38.32 -12.96 -12.42
N TYR A 45 38.59 -12.02 -11.52
CA TYR A 45 39.69 -12.13 -10.58
C TYR A 45 39.52 -13.34 -9.65
N ALA A 46 38.33 -13.55 -9.07
CA ALA A 46 38.06 -14.72 -8.23
C ALA A 46 38.19 -16.04 -9.01
N SER A 47 37.84 -16.05 -10.30
CA SER A 47 37.94 -17.24 -11.16
C SER A 47 39.37 -17.70 -11.44
N THR A 48 40.37 -16.89 -11.09
CA THR A 48 41.79 -17.29 -11.15
C THR A 48 42.22 -18.24 -10.02
N GLY A 49 41.38 -18.44 -9.02
CA GLY A 49 41.69 -19.23 -7.81
C GLY A 49 42.54 -18.48 -6.77
N LYS A 50 42.89 -17.21 -7.00
CA LYS A 50 43.69 -16.39 -6.07
C LYS A 50 43.01 -16.16 -4.71
N LEU A 51 41.68 -16.29 -4.65
CA LEU A 51 40.88 -16.13 -3.42
C LEU A 51 40.52 -17.46 -2.75
N ASP A 52 40.92 -18.61 -3.30
CA ASP A 52 40.48 -19.94 -2.83
C ASP A 52 40.94 -20.29 -1.39
N LYS A 53 41.96 -19.59 -0.89
CA LYS A 53 42.49 -19.77 0.48
C LYS A 53 41.76 -18.93 1.53
N ILE A 54 40.93 -17.98 1.10
CA ILE A 54 40.20 -17.10 2.00
C ILE A 54 38.83 -17.73 2.26
N GLN A 55 38.45 -17.86 3.53
CA GLN A 55 37.15 -18.39 3.89
C GLN A 55 36.05 -17.35 3.63
N SER A 56 35.09 -17.71 2.77
CA SER A 56 33.88 -16.95 2.46
C SER A 56 32.62 -17.58 3.07
N GLY A 57 32.78 -18.55 3.99
CA GLY A 57 31.70 -19.40 4.46
C GLY A 57 31.44 -20.58 3.51
N HIS A 58 30.20 -20.74 3.03
CA HIS A 58 29.77 -21.87 2.20
C HIS A 58 29.77 -21.60 0.68
N GLU A 59 29.99 -20.36 0.24
CA GLU A 59 29.92 -19.98 -1.17
C GLU A 59 31.27 -19.51 -1.73
N ARG A 60 31.53 -19.73 -3.02
CA ARG A 60 32.77 -19.27 -3.68
C ARG A 60 32.70 -17.78 -3.99
N PHE A 61 33.82 -17.07 -3.85
CA PHE A 61 33.93 -15.64 -4.19
C PHE A 61 33.49 -15.30 -5.62
N SER A 62 33.71 -16.17 -6.60
CA SER A 62 33.23 -15.94 -7.97
C SER A 62 31.71 -15.86 -8.08
N LYS A 63 30.96 -16.56 -7.21
CA LYS A 63 29.50 -16.44 -7.12
C LYS A 63 29.09 -15.19 -6.35
N ILE A 64 29.75 -14.91 -5.23
CA ILE A 64 29.50 -13.71 -4.41
C ILE A 64 29.68 -12.44 -5.23
N PHE A 65 30.74 -12.36 -6.04
CA PHE A 65 31.01 -11.19 -6.89
C PHE A 65 30.19 -11.15 -8.17
N ALA A 66 29.52 -12.24 -8.56
CA ALA A 66 28.62 -12.26 -9.70
C ALA A 66 27.23 -11.70 -9.38
N GLN A 67 26.96 -11.39 -8.11
CA GLN A 67 25.73 -10.71 -7.70
C GLN A 67 25.66 -9.30 -8.29
N SER A 68 24.44 -8.81 -8.51
CA SER A 68 24.18 -7.45 -8.97
C SER A 68 24.34 -6.37 -7.90
N THR A 69 24.70 -6.74 -6.67
CA THR A 69 24.86 -5.87 -5.50
C THR A 69 25.94 -6.40 -4.57
N LEU A 70 26.56 -5.53 -3.77
CA LEU A 70 27.61 -5.92 -2.83
C LEU A 70 27.11 -6.57 -1.54
N ASN A 71 25.79 -6.67 -1.30
CA ASN A 71 25.22 -7.13 -0.02
C ASN A 71 25.84 -8.44 0.48
N GLN A 72 25.96 -9.45 -0.40
CA GLN A 72 26.52 -10.75 -0.01
C GLN A 72 28.01 -10.69 0.35
N PHE A 73 28.78 -9.80 -0.29
CA PHE A 73 30.18 -9.58 0.08
C PHE A 73 30.28 -8.76 1.36
N ALA A 74 29.43 -7.74 1.51
CA ALA A 74 29.37 -6.88 2.68
C ALA A 74 28.92 -7.64 3.94
N SER A 75 28.15 -8.72 3.82
CA SER A 75 27.76 -9.56 4.96
C SER A 75 28.86 -10.53 5.43
N LEU A 76 29.98 -10.63 4.70
CA LEU A 76 31.11 -11.45 5.14
C LEU A 76 31.79 -10.84 6.36
N SER A 77 32.47 -11.68 7.13
CA SER A 77 33.23 -11.23 8.30
C SER A 77 34.28 -10.19 7.93
N TRP A 78 34.55 -9.28 8.87
CA TRP A 78 35.59 -8.27 8.78
C TRP A 78 36.94 -8.85 8.30
N GLU A 79 37.33 -10.00 8.86
CA GLU A 79 38.58 -10.69 8.49
C GLU A 79 38.58 -11.18 7.04
N ALA A 80 37.46 -11.70 6.54
CA ALA A 80 37.36 -12.13 5.15
C ALA A 80 37.49 -10.95 4.18
N ARG A 81 36.82 -9.82 4.49
CA ARG A 81 36.89 -8.59 3.69
C ARG A 81 38.31 -8.00 3.69
N LYS A 82 38.97 -7.95 4.86
CA LYS A 82 40.39 -7.58 5.00
C LYS A 82 41.30 -8.48 4.17
N ALA A 83 41.10 -9.78 4.21
CA ALA A 83 41.92 -10.75 3.48
C ALA A 83 41.79 -10.57 1.96
N VAL A 84 40.57 -10.36 1.45
CA VAL A 84 40.35 -10.09 0.01
C VAL A 84 41.05 -8.80 -0.41
N ARG A 85 40.88 -7.71 0.35
CA ARG A 85 41.54 -6.43 0.06
C ARG A 85 43.06 -6.58 0.08
N LYS A 86 43.61 -7.26 1.07
CA LYS A 86 45.05 -7.51 1.19
C LYS A 86 45.59 -8.33 0.01
N GLN A 87 44.87 -9.39 -0.39
CA GLN A 87 45.26 -10.22 -1.53
C GLN A 87 45.29 -9.42 -2.85
N LEU A 88 44.30 -8.53 -3.05
CA LEU A 88 44.28 -7.59 -4.18
C LEU A 88 45.47 -6.63 -4.15
N GLN A 89 45.81 -6.07 -2.99
CA GLN A 89 46.98 -5.17 -2.84
C GLN A 89 48.29 -5.87 -3.19
N GLU A 90 48.52 -7.06 -2.64
CA GLU A 90 49.72 -7.87 -2.91
C GLU A 90 49.84 -8.20 -4.41
N ASP A 91 48.73 -8.60 -5.04
CA ASP A 91 48.72 -8.94 -6.45
C ASP A 91 48.92 -7.72 -7.36
N LEU A 92 48.38 -6.56 -6.99
CA LEU A 92 48.61 -5.30 -7.70
C LEU A 92 50.07 -4.86 -7.61
N GLN A 93 50.67 -4.91 -6.42
CA GLN A 93 52.10 -4.60 -6.22
C GLN A 93 53.01 -5.55 -7.01
N ALA A 94 52.65 -6.84 -7.06
CA ALA A 94 53.37 -7.84 -7.82
C ALA A 94 53.13 -7.75 -9.34
N GLY A 95 52.17 -6.93 -9.81
CA GLY A 95 51.77 -6.87 -11.21
C GLY A 95 51.13 -8.17 -11.72
N SER A 96 50.53 -8.97 -10.82
CA SER A 96 50.02 -10.31 -11.12
C SER A 96 48.50 -10.39 -11.32
N VAL A 97 47.81 -9.25 -11.29
CA VAL A 97 46.39 -9.15 -11.70
C VAL A 97 46.32 -9.34 -13.22
N PRO A 98 45.60 -10.37 -13.74
CA PRO A 98 45.51 -10.59 -15.18
C PRO A 98 44.86 -9.41 -15.90
N THR A 99 45.38 -9.06 -17.07
CA THR A 99 44.85 -7.96 -17.88
C THR A 99 43.40 -8.16 -18.32
N THR A 100 42.90 -9.41 -18.36
CA THR A 100 41.50 -9.72 -18.63
C THR A 100 40.56 -9.23 -17.53
N CYS A 101 41.05 -9.11 -16.30
CA CYS A 101 40.27 -8.61 -15.16
C CYS A 101 40.15 -7.08 -15.16
N LEU A 102 40.93 -6.37 -15.98
CA LEU A 102 40.99 -4.91 -15.96
C LEU A 102 40.04 -4.33 -17.01
N ILE A 103 39.16 -3.44 -16.57
CA ILE A 103 38.20 -2.72 -17.40
C ILE A 103 38.46 -1.23 -17.24
N PRO A 104 38.71 -0.44 -18.31
CA PRO A 104 38.80 1.00 -18.18
C PRO A 104 37.52 1.59 -17.57
N LEU A 105 37.64 2.50 -16.60
CA LEU A 105 36.45 3.10 -15.95
C LEU A 105 35.54 3.81 -16.95
N SER A 106 36.11 4.38 -18.02
CA SER A 106 35.35 5.00 -19.13
C SER A 106 34.48 4.02 -19.93
N GLU A 107 34.73 2.71 -19.82
CA GLU A 107 33.94 1.66 -20.45
C GLU A 107 32.91 1.03 -19.49
N THR A 108 32.91 1.45 -18.22
CA THR A 108 31.98 0.95 -17.20
C THR A 108 30.71 1.79 -17.14
N LYS A 109 29.56 1.12 -17.04
CA LYS A 109 28.34 1.70 -16.48
C LYS A 109 28.31 1.33 -15.00
N GLN A 110 28.34 2.33 -14.14
CA GLN A 110 28.25 2.16 -12.69
C GLN A 110 26.78 2.09 -12.26
N HIS A 111 26.49 1.27 -11.26
CA HIS A 111 25.15 1.06 -10.70
C HIS A 111 25.15 1.43 -9.21
N LEU A 112 23.97 1.42 -8.58
CA LEU A 112 23.89 1.47 -7.12
C LEU A 112 24.68 0.27 -6.54
N PRO A 113 25.56 0.50 -5.54
CA PRO A 113 26.47 -0.53 -5.08
C PRO A 113 25.80 -1.58 -4.18
N MET A 114 24.65 -1.25 -3.56
CA MET A 114 23.93 -2.09 -2.61
C MET A 114 22.43 -2.11 -2.93
N HIS A 115 21.78 -3.23 -2.65
CA HIS A 115 20.36 -3.24 -2.35
C HIS A 115 20.17 -2.66 -0.94
N MET A 116 19.26 -1.71 -0.77
CA MET A 116 18.99 -1.04 0.51
C MET A 116 17.62 -1.49 1.02
N GLY A 117 17.56 -2.08 2.23
CA GLY A 117 16.28 -2.42 2.88
C GLY A 117 15.68 -1.19 3.60
N GLY A 118 16.55 -0.38 4.19
CA GLY A 118 16.24 0.88 4.85
C GLY A 118 17.20 2.00 4.51
N PHE A 119 16.73 3.24 4.67
CA PHE A 119 17.53 4.46 4.65
C PHE A 119 17.10 5.33 5.82
N SER A 120 18.02 5.64 6.72
CA SER A 120 17.80 6.57 7.81
C SER A 120 18.79 7.71 7.72
N ASP A 121 18.32 8.92 7.95
CA ASP A 121 19.14 10.11 7.83
C ASP A 121 19.19 10.86 9.15
N PHE A 122 20.41 11.23 9.54
CA PHE A 122 20.69 11.80 10.85
C PHE A 122 20.74 13.32 10.79
N TYR A 123 20.79 13.95 11.96
CA TYR A 123 20.93 15.39 12.10
C TYR A 123 21.93 15.68 13.22
N THR A 124 23.24 15.59 12.94
CA THR A 124 24.28 15.46 13.99
C THR A 124 25.44 16.47 13.92
N SER A 125 25.46 17.40 12.96
CA SER A 125 26.40 18.52 12.98
C SER A 125 25.88 19.64 13.90
N LEU A 126 26.67 19.99 14.92
CA LEU A 126 26.35 21.09 15.84
C LEU A 126 26.36 22.45 15.13
N ASP A 127 27.31 22.67 14.22
CA ASP A 127 27.40 23.93 13.49
C ASP A 127 26.25 24.09 12.50
N HIS A 128 25.84 23.01 11.81
CA HIS A 128 24.63 23.03 11.00
C HIS A 128 23.39 23.38 11.84
N CYS A 129 23.23 22.76 13.01
CA CYS A 129 22.10 23.08 13.92
C CYS A 129 22.08 24.55 14.35
N LYS A 130 23.25 25.14 14.66
CA LYS A 130 23.36 26.55 15.02
C LYS A 130 22.99 27.45 13.84
N ASN A 131 23.52 27.15 12.66
CA ASN A 131 23.32 27.95 11.45
C ASN A 131 21.86 27.90 10.96
N CYS A 132 21.21 26.74 11.05
CA CYS A 132 19.83 26.51 10.61
C CYS A 132 18.76 26.96 11.62
N SER A 133 19.14 27.45 12.80
CA SER A 133 18.21 27.95 13.82
C SER A 133 17.28 29.05 13.25
N GLY A 134 15.97 28.95 13.51
CA GLY A 134 15.00 29.90 12.99
C GLY A 134 13.68 29.29 12.53
N GLU A 135 13.21 29.68 11.34
CA GLU A 135 11.84 29.41 10.85
C GLU A 135 11.59 27.92 10.57
N LEU A 136 12.53 27.26 9.89
CA LEU A 136 12.44 25.83 9.56
C LEU A 136 12.65 24.93 10.78
N THR A 137 13.43 25.40 11.76
CA THR A 137 13.73 24.68 13.01
C THR A 137 13.20 25.46 14.21
N SER A 138 13.93 25.49 15.33
CA SER A 138 13.66 26.31 16.50
C SER A 138 14.75 27.38 16.65
N ALA A 139 14.43 28.48 17.35
CA ALA A 139 15.40 29.54 17.63
C ALA A 139 16.59 29.09 18.53
N HIS A 140 16.45 27.94 19.20
CA HIS A 140 17.47 27.31 20.03
C HIS A 140 17.50 25.82 19.74
N ILE A 141 18.66 25.18 19.89
CA ILE A 141 18.80 23.73 19.76
C ILE A 141 18.09 23.08 20.95
N PHE A 142 17.17 22.15 20.68
CA PHE A 142 16.45 21.46 21.75
C PHE A 142 17.39 20.58 22.57
N LYS A 143 17.10 20.49 23.87
CA LYS A 143 17.97 19.80 24.82
C LYS A 143 18.24 18.35 24.41
N ASN A 144 17.24 17.61 23.94
CA ASN A 144 17.36 16.20 23.54
C ASN A 144 18.46 15.95 22.49
N TRP A 145 18.71 16.91 21.59
CA TRP A 145 19.74 16.78 20.56
C TRP A 145 21.15 16.57 21.14
N TYR A 146 21.44 17.14 22.31
CA TYR A 146 22.71 16.96 23.01
C TYR A 146 22.81 15.65 23.81
N TYR A 147 21.72 14.88 23.93
CA TYR A 147 21.69 13.60 24.64
C TYR A 147 21.58 12.40 23.71
N ALA A 148 21.05 12.59 22.50
CA ALA A 148 20.84 11.54 21.52
C ALA A 148 20.94 12.09 20.09
N PRO A 149 21.61 11.37 19.17
CA PRO A 149 21.65 11.76 17.77
C PRO A 149 20.25 11.66 17.16
N SER A 150 19.71 12.80 16.72
CA SER A 150 18.39 12.86 16.09
C SER A 150 18.43 12.22 14.70
N VAL A 151 17.39 11.46 14.36
CA VAL A 151 17.29 10.66 13.14
C VAL A 151 15.84 10.58 12.67
N TYR A 152 15.64 10.43 11.36
CA TYR A 152 14.35 10.12 10.76
C TYR A 152 14.51 9.08 9.65
N ASN A 153 13.43 8.36 9.34
CA ASN A 153 13.41 7.47 8.19
C ASN A 153 13.34 8.29 6.90
N SER A 154 14.26 8.02 5.99
CA SER A 154 14.30 8.65 4.68
C SER A 154 13.86 7.65 3.60
N ARG A 155 14.00 8.03 2.33
CA ARG A 155 13.31 7.39 1.21
C ARG A 155 14.27 6.56 0.35
N VAL A 156 14.31 5.25 0.62
CA VAL A 156 15.14 4.30 -0.16
C VAL A 156 14.86 4.35 -1.66
N SER A 157 13.58 4.41 -2.06
CA SER A 157 13.18 4.34 -3.48
C SER A 157 13.66 5.51 -4.32
N SER A 158 14.10 6.60 -3.69
CA SER A 158 14.59 7.81 -4.37
C SER A 158 16.11 8.00 -4.21
N VAL A 159 16.85 6.98 -3.77
CA VAL A 159 18.32 6.99 -3.80
C VAL A 159 18.80 6.72 -5.23
N LEU A 160 19.62 7.63 -5.76
CA LEU A 160 20.08 7.64 -7.15
C LEU A 160 21.61 7.48 -7.22
N PRO A 161 22.14 6.70 -8.19
CA PRO A 161 23.57 6.61 -8.42
C PRO A 161 24.11 7.86 -9.14
N SER A 162 25.37 8.20 -8.92
CA SER A 162 26.07 9.29 -9.61
C SER A 162 26.61 8.86 -10.99
N PRO A 163 26.55 9.65 -12.07
CA PRO A 163 25.68 10.80 -12.24
C PRO A 163 24.28 10.36 -12.65
N ARG A 164 23.28 10.99 -12.03
CA ARG A 164 21.89 10.90 -12.47
C ARG A 164 21.18 12.20 -12.15
N ASP A 165 20.55 12.78 -13.16
CA ASP A 165 19.88 14.07 -13.03
C ASP A 165 18.74 14.02 -12.01
N ILE A 166 18.55 15.13 -11.30
CA ILE A 166 17.44 15.33 -10.38
C ILE A 166 16.51 16.43 -10.90
N ARG A 167 15.22 16.23 -10.69
CA ARG A 167 14.18 17.18 -11.09
C ARG A 167 13.77 18.03 -9.91
N ARG A 168 13.68 19.36 -10.10
CA ARG A 168 13.07 20.26 -9.12
C ARG A 168 11.66 19.80 -8.77
N PRO A 169 11.36 19.54 -7.49
CA PRO A 169 10.06 19.07 -7.08
C PRO A 169 9.03 20.20 -7.20
N LYS A 170 7.76 19.81 -7.36
CA LYS A 170 6.61 20.70 -7.17
C LYS A 170 5.83 20.23 -5.97
N ASN A 171 5.52 21.12 -5.04
CA ASN A 171 4.68 20.82 -3.89
C ASN A 171 4.06 22.11 -3.35
N VAL A 172 3.37 21.98 -2.21
CA VAL A 172 2.82 23.09 -1.47
C VAL A 172 3.93 23.79 -0.67
N ALA A 173 3.99 25.11 -0.78
CA ALA A 173 4.82 25.97 0.06
C ALA A 173 4.04 27.20 0.49
N PHE A 174 4.44 27.77 1.62
CA PHE A 174 3.97 29.08 2.05
C PHE A 174 4.46 30.18 1.11
N SER A 175 3.55 31.07 0.70
CA SER A 175 3.86 32.16 -0.25
C SER A 175 4.72 33.30 0.32
N GLY A 176 4.83 33.41 1.65
CA GLY A 176 5.54 34.49 2.35
C GLY A 176 5.86 34.22 3.83
N GLY A 177 5.98 32.95 4.25
CA GLY A 177 6.27 32.54 5.63
C GLY A 177 5.14 31.75 6.30
N LEU A 178 5.35 31.29 7.54
CA LEU A 178 4.49 30.32 8.24
C LEU A 178 3.00 30.73 8.33
N ASP A 179 2.69 32.03 8.29
CA ASP A 179 1.31 32.55 8.40
C ASP A 179 0.69 32.96 7.06
N SER A 180 1.37 32.69 5.94
CA SER A 180 0.90 33.06 4.60
C SER A 180 0.06 31.97 3.94
N GLU A 181 -0.73 32.34 2.94
CA GLU A 181 -1.50 31.37 2.16
C GLU A 181 -0.57 30.37 1.45
N PRO A 182 -0.83 29.06 1.57
CA PRO A 182 -0.07 28.03 0.88
C PRO A 182 -0.38 28.02 -0.62
N LYS A 183 0.63 27.70 -1.43
CA LYS A 183 0.51 27.61 -2.88
C LYS A 183 1.24 26.36 -3.39
N TYR A 184 0.58 25.63 -4.28
CA TYR A 184 1.21 24.56 -5.04
C TYR A 184 2.05 25.13 -6.20
N GLY A 185 3.33 24.75 -6.29
CA GLY A 185 4.23 25.27 -7.31
C GLY A 185 5.60 24.58 -7.30
N PRO A 186 6.51 24.97 -8.21
CA PRO A 186 7.90 24.52 -8.15
C PRO A 186 8.61 25.08 -6.93
N CYS A 187 9.49 24.26 -6.35
CA CYS A 187 10.37 24.65 -5.25
C CYS A 187 11.18 25.90 -5.61
N GLN A 188 11.06 26.93 -4.79
CA GLN A 188 11.79 28.19 -4.91
C GLN A 188 13.15 28.13 -4.21
N LYS A 189 13.29 27.30 -3.18
CA LYS A 189 14.50 27.16 -2.36
C LYS A 189 15.11 25.75 -2.45
N LEU A 190 15.55 25.38 -3.65
CA LEU A 190 16.18 24.07 -3.90
C LEU A 190 17.64 24.09 -3.44
N ASP A 191 18.01 23.11 -2.65
CA ASP A 191 19.26 23.06 -1.92
C ASP A 191 19.89 21.65 -2.00
N PHE A 192 21.19 21.58 -1.74
CA PHE A 192 21.92 20.34 -1.51
C PHE A 192 22.21 20.18 -0.01
N GLU A 193 22.52 18.97 0.42
CA GLU A 193 23.11 18.74 1.74
C GLU A 193 24.41 17.96 1.57
N LEU A 194 25.52 18.56 2.00
CA LEU A 194 26.82 17.87 2.00
C LEU A 194 26.81 16.82 3.11
N GLU A 195 26.75 15.55 2.71
CA GLU A 195 26.75 14.43 3.63
C GLU A 195 27.72 13.33 3.20
N MET A 196 27.92 12.40 4.13
CA MET A 196 28.38 11.07 3.78
C MET A 196 27.29 10.06 4.13
N GLY A 197 27.22 9.00 3.35
CA GLY A 197 26.42 7.82 3.66
C GLY A 197 27.34 6.68 4.07
N PHE A 198 26.89 5.80 4.95
CA PHE A 198 27.57 4.54 5.20
C PHE A 198 26.60 3.36 5.19
N PHE A 199 27.10 2.21 4.77
CA PHE A 199 26.30 1.00 4.60
C PHE A 199 26.49 0.03 5.76
N VAL A 200 25.40 -0.55 6.24
CA VAL A 200 25.43 -1.62 7.22
C VAL A 200 26.01 -2.90 6.60
N SER A 201 26.99 -3.49 7.28
CA SER A 201 27.68 -4.75 6.94
C SER A 201 27.02 -5.91 7.66
N LYS A 202 27.43 -6.18 8.90
CA LYS A 202 26.80 -7.16 9.78
C LYS A 202 25.42 -6.65 10.20
N PRO A 203 24.33 -7.41 9.97
CA PRO A 203 23.00 -6.96 10.36
C PRO A 203 22.86 -6.87 11.88
N VAL A 204 21.87 -6.11 12.33
CA VAL A 204 21.39 -6.09 13.72
C VAL A 204 19.99 -6.68 13.70
N GLU A 205 19.79 -7.79 14.41
CA GLU A 205 18.47 -8.44 14.48
C GLU A 205 17.45 -7.55 15.20
N PHE A 206 16.19 -7.63 14.79
CA PHE A 206 15.12 -6.90 15.47
C PHE A 206 15.03 -7.28 16.96
N GLY A 207 14.88 -6.27 17.81
CA GLY A 207 14.87 -6.43 19.27
C GLY A 207 16.27 -6.47 19.91
N GLU A 208 17.34 -6.61 19.13
CA GLU A 208 18.72 -6.58 19.63
C GLU A 208 19.27 -5.15 19.68
N THR A 209 20.29 -4.94 20.51
CA THR A 209 21.02 -3.67 20.60
C THR A 209 22.46 -3.85 20.14
N LEU A 210 23.12 -2.76 19.74
CA LEU A 210 24.49 -2.77 19.25
C LEU A 210 25.46 -2.17 20.28
N PRO A 211 26.37 -2.97 20.87
CA PRO A 211 27.46 -2.45 21.69
C PRO A 211 28.40 -1.54 20.88
N ILE A 212 28.76 -0.39 21.45
CA ILE A 212 29.57 0.62 20.75
C ILE A 212 30.97 0.16 20.38
N ASP A 213 31.54 -0.78 21.14
CA ASP A 213 32.85 -1.38 20.85
C ASP A 213 32.81 -2.37 19.67
N GLN A 214 31.63 -2.84 19.25
CA GLN A 214 31.45 -3.75 18.12
C GLN A 214 31.01 -3.04 16.83
N VAL A 215 30.66 -1.76 16.89
CA VAL A 215 30.03 -1.02 15.78
C VAL A 215 30.86 -1.03 14.48
N LYS A 216 32.19 -1.07 14.56
CA LYS A 216 33.06 -1.09 13.37
C LYS A 216 32.79 -2.31 12.48
N GLU A 217 32.47 -3.47 13.07
CA GLU A 217 32.13 -4.68 12.29
C GLU A 217 30.79 -4.54 11.54
N HIS A 218 29.91 -3.66 12.03
CA HIS A 218 28.59 -3.41 11.46
C HIS A 218 28.62 -2.36 10.34
N ILE A 219 29.75 -1.70 10.08
CA ILE A 219 29.90 -0.74 8.98
C ILE A 219 30.71 -1.38 7.86
N PHE A 220 30.15 -1.41 6.66
CA PHE A 220 30.86 -1.89 5.46
C PHE A 220 31.83 -0.81 4.97
N GLY A 221 31.32 0.39 4.73
CA GLY A 221 32.09 1.50 4.20
C GLY A 221 31.22 2.71 3.90
N PHE A 222 31.87 3.75 3.38
CA PHE A 222 31.30 5.08 3.20
C PHE A 222 31.21 5.48 1.72
N VAL A 223 30.24 6.33 1.41
CA VAL A 223 30.03 7.00 0.12
C VAL A 223 29.78 8.50 0.34
N MET A 224 29.97 9.31 -0.70
CA MET A 224 29.45 10.68 -0.69
C MET A 224 27.94 10.61 -0.81
N LEU A 225 27.21 11.47 -0.08
CA LEU A 225 25.75 11.53 -0.11
C LEU A 225 25.31 12.99 -0.26
N ASN A 226 24.35 13.22 -1.15
CA ASN A 226 23.64 14.49 -1.29
C ASN A 226 22.16 14.27 -1.00
N ASP A 227 21.68 14.78 0.13
CA ASP A 227 20.26 14.71 0.48
C ASP A 227 19.51 15.96 0.03
N TRP A 228 19.04 15.91 -1.21
CA TRP A 228 18.46 17.07 -1.86
C TRP A 228 17.26 17.61 -1.09
N SER A 229 17.21 18.93 -0.96
CA SER A 229 16.31 19.58 -0.02
C SER A 229 15.53 20.71 -0.67
N ALA A 230 14.21 20.59 -0.71
CA ALA A 230 13.30 21.67 -1.11
C ALA A 230 12.87 22.45 0.14
N ARG A 231 13.64 23.47 0.54
CA ARG A 231 13.53 24.11 1.87
C ARG A 231 12.20 24.81 2.12
N ASP A 232 11.61 25.38 1.08
CA ASP A 232 10.30 26.04 1.13
C ASP A 232 9.14 25.03 1.25
N HIS A 233 9.25 23.87 0.59
CA HIS A 233 8.34 22.75 0.81
C HIS A 233 8.52 22.17 2.24
N GLN A 234 9.78 22.04 2.69
CA GLN A 234 10.11 21.54 4.02
C GLN A 234 9.48 22.41 5.11
N LEU A 235 9.58 23.74 4.99
CA LEU A 235 8.97 24.67 5.94
C LEU A 235 7.45 24.45 6.07
N PHE A 236 6.77 24.02 5.00
CA PHE A 236 5.34 23.75 4.99
C PHE A 236 4.98 22.43 5.69
N GLU A 237 5.72 21.35 5.44
CA GLU A 237 5.32 20.00 5.88
C GLU A 237 6.04 19.48 7.14
N MET A 238 7.18 20.07 7.53
CA MET A 238 8.10 19.48 8.51
C MET A 238 7.50 19.29 9.91
N ARG A 239 6.40 19.96 10.26
CA ARG A 239 5.78 19.87 11.59
C ARG A 239 4.42 19.17 11.51
N PRO A 240 4.13 18.19 12.39
CA PRO A 240 4.97 17.69 13.48
C PRO A 240 5.85 16.48 13.09
N LEU A 241 5.71 15.94 11.88
CA LEU A 241 6.19 14.59 11.55
C LEU A 241 7.62 14.53 11.00
N GLY A 242 8.26 15.67 10.75
CA GLY A 242 9.57 15.74 10.09
C GLY A 242 9.47 15.95 8.58
N PRO A 243 10.61 16.09 7.88
CA PRO A 243 10.64 16.26 6.44
C PRO A 243 10.13 15.02 5.72
N PHE A 244 9.42 15.19 4.60
CA PHE A 244 8.87 14.09 3.82
C PHE A 244 9.09 14.30 2.32
N HIS A 245 8.17 14.97 1.60
CA HIS A 245 8.32 15.25 0.17
C HIS A 245 9.49 16.19 -0.14
N SER A 246 9.87 17.04 0.81
CA SER A 246 10.97 17.99 0.68
C SER A 246 12.33 17.31 0.59
N LYS A 247 12.40 16.01 0.92
CA LYS A 247 13.60 15.16 0.85
C LYS A 247 13.37 13.93 -0.05
N GLY A 248 12.19 13.31 0.04
CA GLY A 248 11.81 12.10 -0.69
C GLY A 248 11.72 12.22 -2.21
N PHE A 249 11.99 13.39 -2.79
CA PHE A 249 12.09 13.55 -4.24
C PHE A 249 13.44 13.08 -4.79
N GLY A 250 14.48 12.97 -3.97
CA GLY A 250 15.75 12.40 -4.41
C GLY A 250 16.90 12.56 -3.41
N THR A 251 17.68 11.49 -3.27
CA THR A 251 18.98 11.49 -2.60
C THR A 251 19.98 10.92 -3.58
N SER A 252 21.21 11.42 -3.63
CA SER A 252 22.22 10.93 -4.58
C SER A 252 23.47 10.46 -3.86
N ILE A 253 24.04 9.33 -4.28
CA ILE A 253 25.26 8.78 -3.68
C ILE A 253 26.37 8.56 -4.71
N SER A 254 27.63 8.60 -4.28
CA SER A 254 28.75 8.07 -5.09
C SER A 254 28.67 6.54 -5.18
N ASN A 255 29.15 5.96 -6.28
CA ASN A 255 28.93 4.53 -6.58
C ASN A 255 30.01 3.60 -6.04
N TRP A 256 31.10 4.16 -5.51
CA TRP A 256 32.25 3.42 -5.02
C TRP A 256 32.30 3.53 -3.49
N ILE A 257 32.00 2.42 -2.81
CA ILE A 257 32.04 2.33 -1.36
C ILE A 257 33.49 2.19 -0.92
N VAL A 258 34.02 3.20 -0.22
CA VAL A 258 35.34 3.09 0.42
C VAL A 258 35.15 2.26 1.70
N PRO A 259 35.74 1.07 1.78
CA PRO A 259 35.54 0.17 2.92
C PRO A 259 36.14 0.78 4.19
N LEU A 260 35.52 0.53 5.35
CA LEU A 260 36.02 1.05 6.64
C LEU A 260 37.46 0.60 6.93
N GLU A 261 37.85 -0.58 6.44
CA GLU A 261 39.21 -1.13 6.48
C GLU A 261 40.25 -0.23 5.78
N ALA A 262 39.85 0.49 4.73
CA ALA A 262 40.72 1.45 4.07
C ALA A 262 40.82 2.77 4.84
N LEU A 263 39.82 3.05 5.70
CA LEU A 263 39.71 4.28 6.48
C LEU A 263 40.34 4.18 7.87
N GLU A 264 40.65 2.96 8.38
CA GLU A 264 41.33 2.75 9.67
C GLU A 264 42.53 3.71 9.91
N PRO A 265 43.45 3.94 8.95
CA PRO A 265 44.61 4.82 9.16
C PRO A 265 44.27 6.31 9.36
N PHE A 266 43.04 6.71 9.05
CA PHE A 266 42.55 8.10 9.18
C PHE A 266 41.61 8.25 10.38
N SER A 267 41.55 7.26 11.27
CA SER A 267 40.86 7.38 12.55
C SER A 267 41.51 8.47 13.40
N CYS A 268 40.69 9.27 14.07
CA CYS A 268 41.16 10.37 14.90
C CYS A 268 40.25 10.58 16.12
N PRO A 269 40.67 11.39 17.11
CA PRO A 269 39.78 11.88 18.15
C PRO A 269 38.58 12.62 17.55
N PRO A 270 37.38 12.53 18.14
CA PRO A 270 36.30 13.47 17.85
C PRO A 270 36.77 14.91 18.08
N GLN A 271 36.47 15.82 17.13
CA GLN A 271 36.95 17.20 17.21
C GLN A 271 36.19 18.04 18.25
N LEU A 272 34.90 17.75 18.42
CA LEU A 272 34.03 18.48 19.34
C LEU A 272 33.93 17.72 20.66
N THR A 273 34.09 18.45 21.77
CA THR A 273 33.78 17.92 23.10
C THR A 273 32.27 17.79 23.26
N GLN A 274 31.81 16.61 23.64
CA GLN A 274 30.41 16.36 23.97
C GLN A 274 30.11 16.80 25.41
N ASP A 275 29.32 17.85 25.56
CA ASP A 275 28.78 18.37 26.81
C ASP A 275 27.24 18.49 26.70
N PRO A 276 26.46 17.77 27.52
CA PRO A 276 26.88 16.86 28.60
C PRO A 276 27.57 15.59 28.08
N THR A 277 28.25 14.88 28.99
CA THR A 277 28.84 13.57 28.68
C THR A 277 27.76 12.62 28.17
N PRO A 278 27.99 11.89 27.05
CA PRO A 278 27.04 10.93 26.51
C PRO A 278 26.64 9.85 27.51
N PHE A 279 25.48 9.24 27.29
CA PHE A 279 25.08 8.04 28.04
C PHE A 279 26.06 6.87 27.82
N PRO A 280 26.12 5.89 28.74
CA PRO A 280 27.09 4.80 28.66
C PRO A 280 27.10 4.05 27.32
N HIS A 281 25.93 3.79 26.72
CA HIS A 281 25.85 3.11 25.42
C HIS A 281 26.42 3.90 24.25
N LEU A 282 26.51 5.24 24.36
CA LEU A 282 27.09 6.13 23.35
C LEU A 282 28.50 6.61 23.72
N THR A 283 29.03 6.19 24.86
CA THR A 283 30.35 6.61 25.31
C THR A 283 31.42 5.83 24.55
N TRP A 284 32.19 6.51 23.69
CA TRP A 284 33.29 5.85 22.98
C TRP A 284 34.37 5.40 23.98
N PRO A 285 34.88 4.16 23.93
CA PRO A 285 35.81 3.63 24.94
C PRO A 285 37.19 4.32 24.96
N SER A 286 37.59 4.91 23.84
CA SER A 286 38.89 5.54 23.59
C SER A 286 38.70 7.03 23.33
N ASN A 287 39.76 7.83 23.43
CA ASN A 287 39.72 9.23 22.96
C ASN A 287 40.43 9.42 21.62
N ASP A 288 41.08 8.38 21.07
CA ASP A 288 42.04 8.54 19.98
C ASP A 288 41.48 8.18 18.58
N ASP A 289 40.36 7.46 18.50
CA ASP A 289 39.90 6.84 17.25
C ASP A 289 38.37 6.84 17.07
N GLY A 290 37.67 7.76 17.76
CA GLY A 290 36.21 7.86 17.76
C GLY A 290 35.60 8.51 16.52
N ALA A 291 36.42 9.12 15.65
CA ALA A 291 36.01 9.80 14.43
C ALA A 291 36.94 9.45 13.24
N LEU A 292 36.62 9.96 12.05
CA LEU A 292 37.38 9.77 10.82
C LEU A 292 37.73 11.13 10.19
N ASP A 293 39.01 11.36 9.86
CA ASP A 293 39.48 12.57 9.20
C ASP A 293 39.28 12.49 7.67
N ILE A 294 38.07 12.83 7.23
CA ILE A 294 37.68 12.82 5.83
C ILE A 294 37.33 14.25 5.41
N LYS A 295 38.18 14.83 4.57
CA LYS A 295 37.98 16.16 4.02
C LYS A 295 36.93 16.15 2.94
N LEU A 296 36.09 17.17 2.93
CA LEU A 296 34.93 17.29 2.06
C LEU A 296 34.97 18.62 1.30
N LYS A 297 34.42 18.62 0.09
CA LYS A 297 34.29 19.83 -0.74
C LYS A 297 33.01 19.79 -1.57
N ILE A 298 32.40 20.96 -1.70
CA ILE A 298 31.25 21.20 -2.56
C ILE A 298 31.68 22.09 -3.72
N LYS A 299 31.32 21.69 -4.94
CA LYS A 299 31.45 22.51 -6.13
C LYS A 299 30.11 22.69 -6.82
N LEU A 300 29.97 23.83 -7.48
CA LEU A 300 28.90 24.14 -8.41
C LEU A 300 29.49 24.29 -9.80
N VAL A 301 28.87 23.66 -10.80
CA VAL A 301 29.09 23.98 -12.20
C VAL A 301 27.84 24.65 -12.74
N ARG A 302 27.98 25.91 -13.17
CA ARG A 302 26.92 26.72 -13.78
C ARG A 302 27.43 27.29 -15.09
N ASP A 303 26.68 27.09 -16.17
CA ASP A 303 27.05 27.52 -17.53
C ASP A 303 28.47 27.08 -17.94
N GLY A 304 28.88 25.88 -17.50
CA GLY A 304 30.22 25.33 -17.75
C GLY A 304 31.34 25.93 -16.90
N THR A 305 31.04 26.85 -15.98
CA THR A 305 32.01 27.42 -15.03
C THR A 305 31.92 26.70 -13.69
N GLU A 306 33.03 26.10 -13.25
CA GLU A 306 33.16 25.47 -11.93
C GLU A 306 33.55 26.50 -10.85
N SER A 307 32.87 26.47 -9.71
CA SER A 307 33.21 27.24 -8.51
C SER A 307 33.12 26.36 -7.25
N VAL A 308 33.92 26.68 -6.24
CA VAL A 308 33.87 26.01 -4.93
C VAL A 308 32.88 26.75 -4.05
N LEU A 309 31.85 26.06 -3.53
CA LEU A 309 30.85 26.64 -2.63
C LEU A 309 31.29 26.59 -1.16
N GLY A 310 32.03 25.54 -0.79
CA GLY A 310 32.46 25.33 0.60
C GLY A 310 33.31 24.07 0.76
N THR A 311 33.90 23.94 1.95
CA THR A 311 34.67 22.76 2.38
C THR A 311 34.21 22.29 3.75
N SER A 312 34.39 21.03 4.10
CA SER A 312 34.05 20.55 5.46
C SER A 312 34.91 19.33 5.82
N ASN A 313 34.59 18.68 6.94
CA ASN A 313 35.23 17.44 7.34
C ASN A 313 34.30 16.57 8.17
N LEU A 314 34.29 15.26 7.92
CA LEU A 314 33.44 14.31 8.67
C LEU A 314 33.71 14.36 10.19
N LYS A 315 34.95 14.62 10.62
CA LYS A 315 35.29 14.71 12.05
C LYS A 315 34.65 15.90 12.78
N TYR A 316 33.99 16.81 12.06
CA TYR A 316 33.25 17.93 12.63
C TYR A 316 31.89 17.54 13.19
N LEU A 317 31.38 16.33 12.89
CA LEU A 317 30.14 15.84 13.46
C LEU A 317 30.22 15.79 15.00
N TYR A 318 29.17 16.24 15.66
CA TYR A 318 29.07 16.17 17.12
C TYR A 318 28.76 14.74 17.57
N TRP A 319 27.85 14.05 16.87
CA TRP A 319 27.63 12.62 17.02
C TRP A 319 28.28 11.87 15.87
N THR A 320 29.23 10.99 16.19
CA THR A 320 30.03 10.29 15.19
C THR A 320 29.21 9.19 14.49
N PRO A 321 29.60 8.73 13.28
CA PRO A 321 28.94 7.61 12.59
C PRO A 321 28.81 6.34 13.46
N TYR A 322 29.77 6.12 14.35
CA TYR A 322 29.73 5.04 15.34
C TYR A 322 28.60 5.22 16.35
N GLN A 323 28.43 6.42 16.89
CA GLN A 323 27.32 6.73 17.81
C GLN A 323 25.96 6.72 17.10
N GLN A 324 25.91 7.18 15.84
CA GLN A 324 24.70 7.15 15.01
C GLN A 324 24.15 5.72 14.89
N LEU A 325 24.97 4.77 14.44
CA LEU A 325 24.53 3.38 14.25
C LEU A 325 24.13 2.69 15.56
N VAL A 326 24.88 2.96 16.64
CA VAL A 326 24.57 2.42 17.98
C VAL A 326 23.25 2.97 18.51
N HIS A 327 23.01 4.28 18.35
CA HIS A 327 21.75 4.87 18.79
C HIS A 327 20.56 4.36 17.98
N HIS A 328 20.75 4.15 16.67
CA HIS A 328 19.73 3.59 15.79
C HIS A 328 19.22 2.25 16.31
N ALA A 329 20.13 1.35 16.70
CA ALA A 329 19.81 0.06 17.30
C ALA A 329 19.30 0.14 18.75
N ALA A 330 19.43 1.26 19.45
CA ALA A 330 19.32 1.30 20.92
C ALA A 330 17.92 0.94 21.46
N SER A 331 16.87 1.08 20.64
CA SER A 331 15.50 0.70 20.98
C SER A 331 15.04 -0.63 20.37
N GLY A 332 15.98 -1.45 19.89
CA GLY A 332 15.69 -2.72 19.23
C GLY A 332 15.34 -2.58 17.75
N CYS A 333 15.71 -1.47 17.10
CA CYS A 333 15.52 -1.31 15.66
C CYS A 333 16.45 -2.26 14.92
N GLY A 334 15.87 -3.18 14.14
CA GLY A 334 16.64 -4.08 13.29
C GLY A 334 17.23 -3.33 12.09
N MET A 335 18.40 -3.76 11.63
CA MET A 335 19.08 -3.23 10.45
C MET A 335 19.63 -4.37 9.60
N GLN A 336 19.45 -4.28 8.30
CA GLN A 336 19.88 -5.30 7.35
C GLN A 336 21.20 -4.91 6.68
N THR A 337 21.94 -5.92 6.19
CA THR A 337 23.10 -5.66 5.33
C THR A 337 22.66 -4.88 4.09
N GLY A 338 23.29 -3.72 3.87
CA GLY A 338 22.93 -2.83 2.75
C GLY A 338 22.07 -1.64 3.13
N ASP A 339 21.57 -1.55 4.37
CA ASP A 339 20.89 -0.33 4.82
C ASP A 339 21.84 0.87 4.76
N LEU A 340 21.31 1.99 4.27
CA LEU A 340 22.04 3.24 4.13
C LEU A 340 21.78 4.12 5.36
N ILE A 341 22.84 4.67 5.94
CA ILE A 341 22.77 5.65 7.03
C ILE A 341 23.39 6.95 6.55
N GLY A 342 22.58 8.00 6.42
CA GLY A 342 23.01 9.36 6.15
C GLY A 342 23.53 10.02 7.42
N THR A 343 24.60 10.80 7.31
CA THR A 343 25.20 11.45 8.47
C THR A 343 24.40 12.65 8.95
N GLY A 344 23.51 13.20 8.13
CA GLY A 344 23.10 14.59 8.23
C GLY A 344 24.15 15.54 7.67
N THR A 345 23.70 16.73 7.30
CA THR A 345 24.56 17.80 6.75
C THR A 345 25.81 18.04 7.61
N ILE A 346 26.98 18.02 6.98
CA ILE A 346 28.29 18.15 7.64
C ILE A 346 28.82 19.58 7.48
N SER A 347 28.61 20.42 8.49
CA SER A 347 29.11 21.80 8.55
C SER A 347 30.18 21.97 9.64
N GLY A 348 31.00 23.02 9.49
CA GLY A 348 32.03 23.42 10.43
C GLY A 348 32.03 24.94 10.70
N SER A 349 32.87 25.34 11.65
CA SER A 349 32.97 26.73 12.14
C SER A 349 33.99 27.61 11.38
N GLY A 350 34.72 27.04 10.41
CA GLY A 350 35.80 27.68 9.69
C GLY A 350 35.36 28.90 8.87
N ARG A 351 36.25 29.90 8.79
CA ARG A 351 36.03 31.16 8.06
C ARG A 351 37.13 31.41 7.04
N ASN A 352 36.77 32.06 5.93
CA ASN A 352 37.73 32.48 4.91
C ASN A 352 38.51 33.73 5.35
N GLU A 353 39.47 34.18 4.53
CA GLU A 353 40.30 35.36 4.79
C GLU A 353 39.50 36.67 4.97
N LYS A 354 38.27 36.73 4.46
CA LYS A 354 37.35 37.87 4.60
C LYS A 354 36.51 37.79 5.87
N GLY A 355 36.67 36.74 6.67
CA GLY A 355 35.90 36.48 7.88
C GLY A 355 34.49 35.93 7.60
N GLU A 356 34.18 35.53 6.38
CA GLU A 356 32.90 34.90 6.01
C GLU A 356 32.96 33.40 6.31
N MET A 357 31.82 32.73 6.50
CA MET A 357 31.79 31.28 6.72
C MET A 357 32.31 30.55 5.49
N ALA A 358 33.21 29.59 5.68
CA ALA A 358 33.79 28.77 4.60
C ALA A 358 33.37 27.30 4.67
N GLU A 359 32.89 26.86 5.84
CA GLU A 359 32.55 25.47 6.12
C GLU A 359 31.03 25.23 6.25
N LEU A 360 30.28 25.71 5.27
CA LEU A 360 28.82 25.51 5.20
C LEU A 360 28.48 24.26 4.41
N GLY A 361 27.55 23.45 4.93
CA GLY A 361 27.12 22.20 4.32
C GLY A 361 25.91 22.32 3.40
N CYS A 362 25.19 23.45 3.42
CA CYS A 362 24.10 23.74 2.48
C CYS A 362 23.90 25.24 2.21
N LEU A 363 23.07 25.57 1.22
CA LEU A 363 22.74 26.96 0.87
C LEU A 363 21.80 27.63 1.88
N TYR A 364 20.96 26.85 2.55
CA TYR A 364 20.12 27.39 3.62
C TYR A 364 20.98 27.99 4.75
N GLU A 365 22.08 27.36 5.13
CA GLU A 365 23.04 27.95 6.09
C GLU A 365 23.68 29.23 5.56
N ALA A 366 23.97 29.31 4.25
CA ALA A 366 24.51 30.50 3.63
C ALA A 366 23.50 31.67 3.68
N GLU A 367 22.21 31.42 3.44
CA GLU A 367 21.14 32.39 3.64
C GLU A 367 21.10 32.89 5.10
N ARG A 368 21.06 31.96 6.07
CA ARG A 368 20.92 32.28 7.50
C ARG A 368 22.11 33.03 8.07
N THR A 369 23.32 32.67 7.65
CA THR A 369 24.57 33.33 8.06
C THR A 369 24.90 34.58 7.25
N LYS A 370 24.10 34.89 6.22
CA LYS A 370 24.33 35.99 5.26
C LYS A 370 25.68 35.87 4.55
N THR A 371 26.08 34.65 4.27
CA THR A 371 27.32 34.32 3.57
C THR A 371 27.04 34.18 2.07
N GLN A 372 27.74 34.93 1.23
CA GLN A 372 27.58 34.82 -0.22
C GLN A 372 28.48 33.72 -0.78
N VAL A 373 27.90 32.53 -1.01
CA VAL A 373 28.62 31.37 -1.58
C VAL A 373 28.45 31.21 -3.09
N MET A 374 27.48 31.90 -3.70
CA MET A 374 27.18 31.84 -5.13
C MET A 374 27.04 33.22 -5.76
N ALA A 375 27.33 33.30 -7.05
CA ALA A 375 27.01 34.47 -7.85
C ALA A 375 25.50 34.62 -8.01
N GLN A 376 25.02 35.86 -7.85
CA GLN A 376 23.62 36.21 -8.09
C GLN A 376 23.32 36.12 -9.59
N VAL A 377 22.21 35.48 -9.94
CA VAL A 377 21.74 35.37 -11.31
C VAL A 377 20.30 35.86 -11.40
N SER A 378 19.90 36.37 -12.55
CA SER A 378 18.49 36.71 -12.77
C SER A 378 17.72 35.41 -12.93
N SER A 379 16.84 35.10 -11.99
CA SER A 379 16.10 33.84 -11.95
C SER A 379 14.61 34.03 -11.70
N ALA A 380 13.84 33.00 -12.07
CA ALA A 380 12.46 32.81 -11.65
C ALA A 380 12.33 32.20 -10.24
N TYR A 381 13.44 31.78 -9.62
CA TYR A 381 13.50 31.17 -8.28
C TYR A 381 14.12 32.13 -7.23
N GLN A 382 14.10 31.71 -5.97
CA GLN A 382 14.62 32.52 -4.87
C GLN A 382 16.13 32.75 -5.05
N PRO A 383 16.62 34.01 -4.99
CA PRO A 383 18.03 34.30 -5.07
C PRO A 383 18.85 33.58 -3.99
N GLY A 384 20.01 33.02 -4.38
CA GLY A 384 20.91 32.29 -3.48
C GLY A 384 20.66 30.78 -3.38
N TYR A 385 19.71 30.25 -4.15
CA TYR A 385 19.44 28.81 -4.26
C TYR A 385 19.85 28.24 -5.62
N LEU A 386 19.73 26.92 -5.77
CA LEU A 386 20.08 26.24 -7.02
C LEU A 386 19.09 26.58 -8.13
N GLU A 387 19.63 26.70 -9.33
CA GLU A 387 18.96 27.04 -10.58
C GLU A 387 18.76 25.80 -11.44
N ASP A 388 17.94 25.95 -12.48
CA ASP A 388 17.80 24.89 -13.44
C ASP A 388 19.03 24.79 -14.34
N GLY A 389 19.62 23.59 -14.43
CA GLY A 389 20.88 23.34 -15.16
C GLY A 389 22.14 23.39 -14.29
N ASP A 390 22.03 23.75 -13.01
CA ASP A 390 23.15 23.68 -12.07
C ASP A 390 23.59 22.24 -11.82
N GLU A 391 24.89 22.00 -11.78
CA GLU A 391 25.44 20.71 -11.35
C GLU A 391 26.17 20.87 -10.02
N ILE A 392 25.79 20.04 -9.05
CA ILE A 392 26.47 19.95 -7.75
C ILE A 392 27.39 18.73 -7.76
N ILE A 393 28.62 18.94 -7.30
CA ILE A 393 29.64 17.92 -7.18
C ILE A 393 30.13 17.90 -5.73
N LEU A 394 29.90 16.78 -5.05
CA LEU A 394 30.44 16.52 -3.72
C LEU A 394 31.67 15.61 -3.83
N GLU A 395 32.77 16.05 -3.22
CA GLU A 395 34.04 15.32 -3.20
C GLU A 395 34.45 15.02 -1.76
N GLY A 396 34.99 13.82 -1.52
CA GLY A 396 35.56 13.41 -0.24
C GLY A 396 36.93 12.75 -0.43
N TRP A 397 37.88 13.03 0.48
CA TRP A 397 39.21 12.42 0.46
C TRP A 397 39.91 12.41 1.81
N CYS A 398 40.91 11.53 1.93
CA CYS A 398 41.79 11.44 3.10
C CYS A 398 43.22 11.84 2.72
N GLU A 399 43.93 12.50 3.63
CA GLU A 399 45.31 12.95 3.43
C GLU A 399 46.28 12.28 4.41
N ASP A 400 47.55 12.18 4.03
CA ASP A 400 48.62 11.80 4.95
C ASP A 400 48.99 12.98 5.89
N GLY A 401 49.86 12.72 6.87
CA GLY A 401 50.34 13.75 7.79
C GLY A 401 51.16 14.90 7.14
N LYS A 402 51.37 14.86 5.81
CA LYS A 402 52.02 15.90 5.00
C LYS A 402 51.04 16.65 4.10
N GLY A 403 49.75 16.30 4.12
CA GLY A 403 48.69 16.90 3.31
C GLY A 403 48.56 16.34 1.89
N ASN A 404 49.20 15.21 1.58
CA ASN A 404 49.03 14.56 0.28
C ASN A 404 47.78 13.66 0.29
N VAL A 405 46.98 13.72 -0.78
CA VAL A 405 45.79 12.87 -0.92
C VAL A 405 46.20 11.40 -1.05
N VAL A 406 45.75 10.56 -0.11
CA VAL A 406 46.03 9.12 -0.08
C VAL A 406 44.92 8.32 -0.76
N LEU A 407 43.65 8.67 -0.51
CA LEU A 407 42.48 8.03 -1.13
C LEU A 407 41.31 9.01 -1.22
N GLY A 408 40.33 8.71 -2.06
CA GLY A 408 39.10 9.49 -2.19
C GLY A 408 37.88 8.66 -2.57
N PHE A 409 36.72 9.31 -2.54
CA PHE A 409 35.40 8.65 -2.62
C PHE A 409 34.79 8.65 -4.04
N GLY A 410 35.55 9.12 -5.03
CA GLY A 410 34.98 9.58 -6.31
C GLY A 410 34.16 10.86 -6.10
N ASP A 411 33.34 11.21 -7.09
CA ASP A 411 32.40 12.32 -7.00
C ASP A 411 30.93 11.84 -6.95
N CYS A 412 30.14 12.50 -6.10
CA CYS A 412 28.68 12.49 -6.23
C CYS A 412 28.30 13.73 -7.04
N ARG A 413 28.02 13.51 -8.33
CA ARG A 413 27.82 14.55 -9.35
C ARG A 413 26.42 14.44 -9.89
N VAL A 414 25.66 15.52 -9.86
CA VAL A 414 24.26 15.51 -10.28
C VAL A 414 23.89 16.85 -10.88
N THR A 415 23.29 16.81 -12.06
CA THR A 415 22.74 18.00 -12.71
C THR A 415 21.26 18.15 -12.36
N GLN A 416 20.90 19.36 -11.96
CA GLN A 416 19.52 19.79 -11.87
C GLN A 416 19.00 19.97 -13.30
N TYR A 417 17.90 19.28 -13.65
CA TYR A 417 17.37 19.35 -15.02
C TYR A 417 15.86 19.68 -15.11
N THR A 418 15.47 20.38 -16.17
CA THR A 418 14.07 20.68 -16.55
C THR A 418 13.62 19.92 -17.80
N ASN A 419 12.54 19.14 -17.70
CA ASN A 419 11.85 18.43 -18.80
C ASN A 419 12.27 18.81 -20.24
N ARG A 420 13.04 17.93 -20.89
CA ARG A 420 13.25 17.87 -22.34
C ARG A 420 12.09 17.09 -22.97
N LEU A 421 10.87 17.54 -22.72
CA LEU A 421 9.70 17.11 -23.48
C LEU A 421 9.25 18.18 -24.50
N ALA A 422 10.18 19.07 -24.89
CA ALA A 422 10.00 20.02 -26.00
C ALA A 422 11.09 19.94 -27.09
N THR A 423 12.06 19.02 -27.01
CA THR A 423 13.25 19.05 -27.91
C THR A 423 13.70 17.69 -28.45
N CYS A 424 12.83 16.67 -28.49
CA CYS A 424 13.05 15.45 -29.30
C CYS A 424 12.27 15.42 -30.63
N TYR A 425 11.71 16.56 -31.08
CA TYR A 425 11.10 16.70 -32.41
C TYR A 425 11.80 17.70 -33.34
N SER A 426 12.91 18.32 -32.94
CA SER A 426 13.53 19.42 -33.70
C SER A 426 14.85 19.09 -34.42
N GLU A 427 15.46 17.92 -34.22
CA GLU A 427 16.74 17.59 -34.87
C GLU A 427 16.62 16.76 -36.17
N VAL A 428 15.40 16.39 -36.58
CA VAL A 428 15.15 15.75 -37.90
C VAL A 428 14.44 16.70 -38.89
N ALA A 429 14.12 17.94 -38.49
CA ALA A 429 13.36 18.89 -39.30
C ALA A 429 14.18 20.07 -39.85
N MET A 430 15.51 20.00 -39.81
CA MET A 430 16.42 21.04 -40.33
C MET A 430 17.07 20.62 -41.66
N GLU A 431 16.26 20.23 -42.65
CA GLU A 431 16.78 20.10 -44.03
C GLU A 431 15.83 20.54 -45.15
N ASN A 432 14.58 20.93 -44.89
CA ASN A 432 13.64 21.31 -45.96
C ASN A 432 12.83 22.60 -45.70
N GLY A 433 13.47 23.57 -45.04
CA GLY A 433 12.91 24.91 -44.82
C GLY A 433 13.21 25.83 -46.00
N LYS A 434 12.29 25.92 -46.97
CA LYS A 434 12.09 27.15 -47.79
C LYS A 434 10.77 27.24 -48.56
N ASP A 435 10.01 26.15 -48.73
CA ASP A 435 8.80 26.17 -49.58
C ASP A 435 7.45 26.11 -48.81
N ARG A 436 7.48 25.98 -47.48
CA ARG A 436 6.28 25.74 -46.66
C ARG A 436 5.63 27.00 -46.06
N GLN A 437 6.34 28.13 -46.03
CA GLN A 437 5.85 29.39 -45.41
C GLN A 437 4.78 30.13 -46.23
N LYS A 438 4.63 29.86 -47.53
CA LYS A 438 3.56 30.48 -48.35
C LYS A 438 2.20 29.78 -48.24
N LYS A 439 2.15 28.47 -47.94
CA LYS A 439 0.89 27.71 -47.84
C LYS A 439 0.16 27.91 -46.51
N TRP A 440 0.90 28.15 -45.42
CA TRP A 440 0.30 28.32 -44.07
C TRP A 440 -0.49 29.61 -43.88
N ARG A 441 -0.14 30.71 -44.58
CA ARG A 441 -0.88 31.98 -44.46
C ARG A 441 -2.25 31.95 -45.14
N LEU A 442 -2.49 31.05 -46.10
CA LEU A 442 -3.76 30.93 -46.81
C LEU A 442 -4.79 30.04 -46.06
N SER A 443 -4.31 29.06 -45.29
CA SER A 443 -5.16 28.15 -44.49
C SER A 443 -5.66 28.75 -43.17
N LEU A 444 -4.88 29.66 -42.57
CA LEU A 444 -5.30 30.37 -41.34
C LEU A 444 -6.40 31.42 -41.61
N LEU A 445 -6.40 32.03 -42.79
CA LEU A 445 -7.43 33.00 -43.20
C LEU A 445 -8.77 32.32 -43.54
N THR A 446 -8.75 31.07 -44.01
CA THR A 446 -9.96 30.28 -44.32
C THR A 446 -10.59 29.68 -43.05
N ALA A 447 -9.78 29.25 -42.08
CA ALA A 447 -10.29 28.75 -40.80
C ALA A 447 -10.96 29.85 -39.95
N ALA A 448 -10.38 31.06 -39.92
CA ALA A 448 -10.95 32.19 -39.19
C ALA A 448 -12.27 32.69 -39.80
N ALA A 449 -12.40 32.68 -41.13
CA ALA A 449 -13.64 33.04 -41.82
C ALA A 449 -14.77 32.03 -41.57
N THR A 450 -14.42 30.74 -41.42
CA THR A 450 -15.41 29.68 -41.19
C THR A 450 -16.01 29.79 -39.79
N VAL A 451 -15.18 29.99 -38.76
CA VAL A 451 -15.65 30.17 -37.37
C VAL A 451 -16.53 31.41 -37.21
N LEU A 452 -16.19 32.51 -37.88
CA LEU A 452 -16.97 33.75 -37.82
C LEU A 452 -18.35 33.58 -38.49
N LEU A 453 -18.44 32.82 -39.58
CA LEU A 453 -19.71 32.52 -40.25
C LEU A 453 -20.61 31.58 -39.42
N THR A 454 -20.04 30.63 -38.67
CA THR A 454 -20.82 29.75 -37.78
C THR A 454 -21.41 30.49 -36.59
N VAL A 455 -20.65 31.45 -36.02
CA VAL A 455 -21.14 32.28 -34.91
C VAL A 455 -22.23 33.24 -35.37
N ILE A 456 -22.11 33.81 -36.58
CA ILE A 456 -23.16 34.66 -37.16
C ILE A 456 -24.43 33.85 -37.45
N ALA A 457 -24.31 32.62 -37.98
CA ALA A 457 -25.47 31.76 -38.21
C ALA A 457 -26.20 31.39 -36.91
N TYR A 458 -25.48 31.15 -35.81
CA TYR A 458 -26.09 30.83 -34.51
C TYR A 458 -26.90 32.01 -33.95
N PHE A 459 -26.48 33.25 -34.19
CA PHE A 459 -27.20 34.45 -33.74
C PHE A 459 -28.43 34.79 -34.61
N PHE A 460 -28.50 34.34 -35.86
CA PHE A 460 -29.66 34.55 -36.74
C PHE A 460 -30.74 33.45 -36.64
N PHE A 461 -30.42 32.29 -36.05
CA PHE A 461 -31.37 31.17 -35.89
C PHE A 461 -31.88 30.95 -34.45
N ALA A 462 -31.40 31.74 -33.48
CA ALA A 462 -31.79 31.64 -32.07
C ALA A 462 -32.73 32.78 -31.61
N SER A 463 -33.42 33.46 -32.53
CA SER A 463 -34.25 34.63 -32.23
C SER A 463 -35.76 34.43 -32.34
N ASP A 464 -36.25 33.18 -32.29
CA ASP A 464 -37.68 32.88 -32.13
C ASP A 464 -37.85 31.76 -31.11
N ILE A 465 -38.05 32.10 -29.83
CA ILE A 465 -38.91 31.43 -28.84
C ILE A 465 -38.95 32.39 -27.63
N HIS A 466 -40.06 33.10 -27.50
CA HIS A 466 -40.40 33.92 -26.34
C HIS A 466 -40.84 33.02 -25.18
N PHE A 467 -40.19 33.14 -24.02
CA PHE A 467 -40.71 32.67 -22.74
C PHE A 467 -41.58 33.78 -22.14
N ASP A 468 -42.88 33.53 -22.08
CA ASP A 468 -43.82 34.36 -21.32
C ASP A 468 -44.93 33.46 -20.80
N GLN A 469 -44.79 32.94 -19.57
CA GLN A 469 -45.89 32.75 -18.62
C GLN A 469 -45.39 32.20 -17.28
N ALA A 470 -45.76 32.91 -16.22
CA ALA A 470 -45.62 32.53 -14.83
C ALA A 470 -46.55 31.35 -14.51
N TRP A 471 -46.04 30.36 -13.77
CA TRP A 471 -46.84 29.24 -13.26
C TRP A 471 -47.43 29.61 -11.90
N SER A 472 -48.74 29.47 -11.78
CA SER A 472 -49.51 29.62 -10.54
C SER A 472 -49.51 28.34 -9.71
N GLN A 473 -49.62 28.50 -8.40
CA GLN A 473 -49.60 27.48 -7.34
C GLN A 473 -50.78 26.47 -7.35
N ASP A 474 -51.45 26.23 -8.49
CA ASP A 474 -52.64 25.37 -8.60
C ASP A 474 -52.42 24.12 -9.49
N GLU A 475 -51.21 23.88 -10.02
CA GLU A 475 -50.89 22.67 -10.81
C GLU A 475 -50.08 21.60 -10.06
N LEU A 476 -49.82 21.80 -8.75
CA LEU A 476 -49.17 20.82 -7.89
C LEU A 476 -50.13 19.78 -7.28
N ASP A 477 -51.45 19.93 -7.44
CA ASP A 477 -52.48 19.13 -6.76
C ASP A 477 -53.48 18.42 -7.71
N ALA A 478 -53.02 17.83 -8.83
CA ALA A 478 -53.87 16.99 -9.67
C ALA A 478 -53.31 15.56 -9.78
N GLY A 479 -53.88 14.67 -8.97
CA GLY A 479 -53.57 13.25 -8.95
C GLY A 479 -53.76 12.56 -10.30
N ILE A 480 -52.82 11.68 -10.63
CA ILE A 480 -52.97 10.64 -11.63
C ILE A 480 -52.78 9.31 -10.90
N GLU A 481 -53.88 8.57 -10.75
CA GLU A 481 -53.91 7.19 -10.28
C GLU A 481 -53.02 6.29 -11.17
N PRO A 482 -52.19 5.39 -10.60
CA PRO A 482 -51.54 4.34 -11.36
C PRO A 482 -52.47 3.13 -11.46
N SER A 483 -53.34 3.09 -12.47
CA SER A 483 -54.05 1.87 -12.86
C SER A 483 -53.33 1.17 -14.02
N VAL A 484 -52.17 0.57 -13.75
CA VAL A 484 -51.64 -0.56 -14.51
C VAL A 484 -51.01 -1.53 -13.52
N LYS A 485 -51.80 -2.52 -13.07
CA LYS A 485 -51.27 -3.73 -12.42
C LYS A 485 -50.45 -4.50 -13.45
N LEU A 486 -49.14 -4.27 -13.49
CA LEU A 486 -48.19 -5.24 -14.00
C LEU A 486 -47.95 -6.23 -12.86
N ASP A 487 -48.55 -7.41 -13.02
CA ASP A 487 -48.42 -8.58 -12.16
C ASP A 487 -46.96 -9.08 -12.25
N LEU A 488 -46.06 -8.41 -11.54
CA LEU A 488 -44.70 -8.87 -11.28
C LEU A 488 -44.85 -10.00 -10.26
N GLY A 489 -44.64 -11.24 -10.71
CA GLY A 489 -44.82 -12.43 -9.89
C GLY A 489 -44.21 -12.26 -8.49
N HIS A 490 -45.07 -12.39 -7.48
CA HIS A 490 -44.68 -12.50 -6.08
C HIS A 490 -43.86 -13.80 -5.88
N GLY A 491 -42.56 -13.73 -6.14
CA GLY A 491 -41.56 -14.63 -5.55
C GLY A 491 -41.38 -14.29 -4.06
N PRO A 492 -40.81 -15.19 -3.24
CA PRO A 492 -40.79 -15.04 -1.78
C PRO A 492 -40.14 -13.70 -1.40
N VAL A 493 -40.96 -12.85 -0.78
CA VAL A 493 -40.64 -11.53 -0.26
C VAL A 493 -39.69 -11.71 0.92
N VAL A 494 -38.50 -11.11 0.87
CA VAL A 494 -37.67 -10.86 2.06
C VAL A 494 -37.31 -9.39 2.12
N HIS A 495 -38.35 -8.61 2.41
CA HIS A 495 -38.47 -7.50 3.35
C HIS A 495 -39.98 -7.24 3.36
N SER A 496 -40.62 -7.30 4.53
CA SER A 496 -42.06 -7.04 4.66
C SER A 496 -42.45 -5.82 3.85
N SER A 497 -43.50 -5.97 3.04
CA SER A 497 -44.04 -4.88 2.22
C SER A 497 -44.33 -3.66 3.10
N PRO A 498 -44.15 -2.43 2.62
CA PRO A 498 -44.69 -1.23 3.26
C PRO A 498 -46.23 -1.17 3.33
N ASP A 499 -46.93 -2.25 2.92
CA ASP A 499 -48.40 -2.35 2.95
C ASP A 499 -48.94 -3.02 4.24
N ASP A 500 -48.11 -3.40 5.21
CA ASP A 500 -48.58 -3.74 6.56
C ASP A 500 -48.70 -2.45 7.39
N ASP A 501 -49.93 -2.07 7.76
CA ASP A 501 -50.29 -0.87 8.53
C ASP A 501 -49.62 -0.75 9.94
N ASP A 502 -48.68 -1.64 10.29
CA ASP A 502 -48.00 -1.77 11.59
C ASP A 502 -46.46 -1.86 11.46
N TYR A 503 -45.89 -1.51 10.30
CA TYR A 503 -44.42 -1.52 10.09
C TYR A 503 -43.75 -0.34 10.83
N ASP A 504 -42.86 -0.65 11.76
CA ASP A 504 -42.03 0.34 12.45
C ASP A 504 -40.73 0.54 11.67
N ASP A 505 -40.62 1.68 10.98
CA ASP A 505 -39.44 2.05 10.16
C ASP A 505 -38.12 2.05 10.96
N ASP A 506 -38.19 2.11 12.30
CA ASP A 506 -37.03 2.11 13.19
C ASP A 506 -36.56 0.69 13.63
N ASP A 507 -37.30 -0.39 13.30
CA ASP A 507 -36.89 -1.78 13.58
C ASP A 507 -36.01 -2.33 12.45
N ALA A 508 -34.72 -2.54 12.76
CA ALA A 508 -33.74 -3.08 11.82
C ALA A 508 -33.73 -4.63 11.77
N SER A 509 -34.67 -5.30 12.43
CA SER A 509 -34.69 -6.76 12.51
C SER A 509 -35.14 -7.42 11.21
N VAL A 510 -34.44 -8.48 10.80
CA VAL A 510 -34.84 -9.28 9.64
C VAL A 510 -34.96 -10.74 10.09
N ASN A 511 -36.20 -11.20 10.20
CA ASN A 511 -36.54 -12.58 10.56
C ASN A 511 -36.36 -13.51 9.35
N LEU A 512 -35.83 -14.70 9.61
CA LEU A 512 -35.69 -15.81 8.67
C LEU A 512 -36.76 -16.86 8.94
N HIS A 513 -37.07 -17.66 7.93
CA HIS A 513 -38.21 -18.58 7.92
C HIS A 513 -37.79 -20.04 7.72
N PRO A 514 -36.93 -20.62 8.58
CA PRO A 514 -36.44 -21.99 8.40
C PRO A 514 -37.56 -23.03 8.25
N GLU A 515 -38.71 -22.82 8.88
CA GLU A 515 -39.89 -23.68 8.80
C GLU A 515 -40.49 -23.78 7.39
N GLN A 516 -40.38 -22.71 6.58
CA GLN A 516 -40.87 -22.67 5.20
C GLN A 516 -39.92 -23.39 4.22
N HIS A 517 -38.68 -23.67 4.64
CA HIS A 517 -37.64 -24.24 3.80
C HIS A 517 -37.23 -25.65 4.22
N GLY A 518 -37.12 -25.93 5.53
CA GLY A 518 -36.64 -27.22 6.03
C GLY A 518 -37.56 -28.40 5.69
N SER A 519 -38.88 -28.18 5.66
CA SER A 519 -39.88 -29.25 5.53
C SER A 519 -40.30 -29.59 4.09
N ARG A 520 -39.97 -28.74 3.12
CA ARG A 520 -40.35 -28.94 1.71
C ARG A 520 -39.29 -29.72 0.92
N GLU A 521 -39.70 -30.36 -0.17
CA GLU A 521 -38.78 -30.95 -1.14
C GLU A 521 -37.95 -29.87 -1.87
N PRO A 522 -36.74 -30.22 -2.36
CA PRO A 522 -35.95 -29.30 -3.17
C PRO A 522 -36.67 -28.91 -4.47
N ARG A 523 -36.50 -27.67 -4.91
CA ARG A 523 -37.13 -27.11 -6.11
C ARG A 523 -36.23 -26.11 -6.84
N THR A 524 -36.58 -25.81 -8.08
CA THR A 524 -36.06 -24.62 -8.76
C THR A 524 -36.78 -23.37 -8.22
N MET A 525 -36.01 -22.39 -7.78
CA MET A 525 -36.48 -21.07 -7.37
C MET A 525 -36.10 -20.05 -8.43
N GLU A 526 -37.11 -19.46 -9.07
CA GLU A 526 -36.93 -18.43 -10.09
C GLU A 526 -37.12 -17.06 -9.45
N LEU A 527 -36.11 -16.19 -9.58
CA LEU A 527 -36.11 -14.83 -9.06
C LEU A 527 -35.83 -13.84 -10.19
N GLU A 528 -36.52 -12.72 -10.21
CA GLU A 528 -36.26 -11.61 -11.12
C GLU A 528 -35.85 -10.37 -10.35
N TRP A 529 -34.70 -9.81 -10.71
CA TRP A 529 -34.07 -8.67 -10.05
C TRP A 529 -33.95 -7.50 -11.03
N ASN A 530 -34.63 -6.41 -10.73
CA ASN A 530 -34.49 -5.13 -11.39
C ASN A 530 -33.53 -4.27 -10.58
N VAL A 531 -32.33 -4.03 -11.11
CA VAL A 531 -31.33 -3.20 -10.45
C VAL A 531 -31.47 -1.76 -10.91
N THR A 532 -31.74 -0.87 -9.95
CA THR A 532 -31.89 0.58 -10.15
C THR A 532 -30.99 1.35 -9.18
N LYS A 533 -31.04 2.68 -9.24
CA LYS A 533 -30.42 3.57 -8.26
C LYS A 533 -31.46 4.54 -7.71
N ALA A 534 -31.32 4.90 -6.44
CA ALA A 534 -32.07 5.99 -5.83
C ALA A 534 -31.20 6.70 -4.78
N VAL A 535 -31.54 7.95 -4.48
CA VAL A 535 -30.97 8.64 -3.32
C VAL A 535 -31.82 8.29 -2.10
N ILE A 536 -31.19 7.70 -1.09
CA ILE A 536 -31.82 7.32 0.19
C ILE A 536 -30.97 7.81 1.37
N ARG A 537 -31.47 7.66 2.60
CA ARG A 537 -30.79 8.09 3.84
C ARG A 537 -30.62 6.96 4.86
N PRO A 538 -29.74 5.97 4.62
CA PRO A 538 -29.60 4.80 5.51
C PRO A 538 -29.26 5.13 6.96
N ASP A 539 -28.53 6.23 7.18
CA ASP A 539 -28.08 6.69 8.50
C ASP A 539 -28.43 8.17 8.77
N GLY A 540 -29.33 8.75 7.96
CA GLY A 540 -29.66 10.17 7.96
C GLY A 540 -28.98 10.99 6.86
N VAL A 541 -27.89 10.49 6.26
CA VAL A 541 -27.18 11.20 5.17
C VAL A 541 -27.62 10.69 3.80
N ALA A 542 -27.94 11.62 2.90
CA ALA A 542 -28.37 11.30 1.54
C ALA A 542 -27.20 10.74 0.73
N LYS A 543 -27.41 9.56 0.15
CA LYS A 543 -26.46 8.90 -0.75
C LYS A 543 -27.19 8.18 -1.87
N GLU A 544 -26.61 8.21 -3.07
CA GLU A 544 -27.06 7.37 -4.18
C GLU A 544 -26.67 5.92 -3.91
N VAL A 545 -27.67 5.03 -3.86
CA VAL A 545 -27.55 3.62 -3.51
C VAL A 545 -28.16 2.76 -4.62
N PHE A 546 -27.56 1.60 -4.86
CA PHE A 546 -28.12 0.58 -5.76
C PHE A 546 -29.24 -0.17 -5.05
N LEU A 547 -30.38 -0.29 -5.74
CA LEU A 547 -31.54 -1.01 -5.24
C LEU A 547 -31.75 -2.26 -6.08
N VAL A 548 -32.17 -3.34 -5.44
CA VAL A 548 -32.67 -4.54 -6.13
C VAL A 548 -34.16 -4.63 -5.87
N ASN A 549 -34.97 -4.55 -6.92
CA ASN A 549 -36.43 -4.49 -6.81
C ASN A 549 -36.93 -3.34 -5.91
N GLY A 550 -36.19 -2.22 -5.88
CA GLY A 550 -36.52 -1.06 -5.05
C GLY A 550 -36.09 -1.18 -3.58
N ALA A 551 -35.46 -2.28 -3.16
CA ALA A 551 -35.02 -2.50 -1.79
C ALA A 551 -33.51 -2.24 -1.60
N PHE A 552 -33.16 -1.71 -0.42
CA PHE A 552 -31.81 -1.66 0.15
C PHE A 552 -31.89 -2.05 1.64
N PRO A 553 -31.08 -3.01 2.13
CA PRO A 553 -30.22 -3.91 1.34
C PRO A 553 -31.02 -4.70 0.31
N GLY A 554 -30.34 -5.35 -0.63
CA GLY A 554 -31.01 -6.21 -1.58
C GLY A 554 -31.68 -7.41 -0.90
N PRO A 555 -32.57 -8.13 -1.62
CA PRO A 555 -33.36 -9.21 -1.05
C PRO A 555 -32.48 -10.29 -0.44
N THR A 556 -32.88 -10.77 0.74
CA THR A 556 -32.33 -11.99 1.32
C THR A 556 -32.92 -13.19 0.58
N ILE A 557 -32.05 -14.07 0.08
CA ILE A 557 -32.47 -15.32 -0.55
C ILE A 557 -32.51 -16.39 0.53
N GLU A 558 -33.69 -16.90 0.86
CA GLU A 558 -33.82 -18.12 1.66
C GLU A 558 -34.01 -19.32 0.74
N SER A 559 -33.21 -20.37 0.92
CA SER A 559 -33.23 -21.60 0.13
C SER A 559 -33.03 -22.80 1.04
N ARG A 560 -33.06 -24.01 0.50
CA ARG A 560 -32.63 -25.22 1.22
C ARG A 560 -31.62 -26.00 0.41
N THR A 561 -30.88 -26.88 1.08
CA THR A 561 -30.02 -27.85 0.40
C THR A 561 -30.77 -28.63 -0.69
N GLY A 562 -30.19 -28.65 -1.89
CA GLY A 562 -30.73 -29.31 -3.08
C GLY A 562 -31.61 -28.42 -3.97
N ASP A 563 -31.93 -27.19 -3.57
CA ASP A 563 -32.60 -26.25 -4.46
C ASP A 563 -31.70 -25.88 -5.65
N GLU A 564 -32.32 -25.46 -6.75
CA GLU A 564 -31.66 -24.77 -7.86
C GLU A 564 -32.11 -23.31 -7.85
N LEU A 565 -31.20 -22.35 -7.83
CA LEU A 565 -31.52 -20.94 -7.97
C LEU A 565 -31.39 -20.54 -9.44
N THR A 566 -32.41 -19.88 -9.98
CA THR A 566 -32.39 -19.22 -11.29
C THR A 566 -32.72 -17.75 -11.10
N ILE A 567 -31.74 -16.87 -11.27
CA ILE A 567 -31.85 -15.45 -10.91
C ILE A 567 -31.58 -14.59 -12.14
N VAL A 568 -32.62 -13.92 -12.64
CA VAL A 568 -32.54 -12.99 -13.77
C VAL A 568 -32.24 -11.60 -13.25
N VAL A 569 -31.01 -11.13 -13.45
CA VAL A 569 -30.57 -9.79 -13.07
C VAL A 569 -30.67 -8.86 -14.28
N ARG A 570 -31.50 -7.82 -14.17
CA ARG A 570 -31.76 -6.81 -15.19
C ARG A 570 -31.13 -5.49 -14.77
N ASN A 571 -30.25 -4.94 -15.61
CA ASN A 571 -29.63 -3.64 -15.35
C ASN A 571 -30.51 -2.52 -15.91
N HIS A 572 -31.21 -1.76 -15.05
CA HIS A 572 -32.06 -0.64 -15.44
C HIS A 572 -31.43 0.74 -15.15
N LEU A 573 -30.10 0.82 -15.06
CA LEU A 573 -29.37 2.07 -14.81
C LEU A 573 -29.32 2.93 -16.07
N ALA A 574 -30.27 3.86 -16.24
CA ALA A 574 -30.36 4.72 -17.41
C ALA A 574 -29.07 5.54 -17.63
N ASN A 575 -28.56 5.56 -18.87
CA ASN A 575 -27.39 6.35 -19.29
C ASN A 575 -26.10 6.11 -18.47
N SER A 576 -25.97 4.95 -17.81
CA SER A 576 -24.77 4.60 -17.04
C SER A 576 -23.74 3.86 -17.89
N THR A 577 -22.45 4.15 -17.66
CA THR A 577 -21.33 3.35 -18.17
C THR A 577 -20.90 2.24 -17.20
N ASP A 578 -21.55 2.14 -16.04
CA ASP A 578 -21.28 1.09 -15.06
C ASP A 578 -21.97 -0.22 -15.49
N ASP A 579 -21.16 -1.26 -15.61
CA ASP A 579 -21.59 -2.64 -15.75
C ASP A 579 -21.92 -3.25 -14.37
N LEU A 580 -22.81 -4.25 -14.35
CA LEU A 580 -23.13 -5.01 -13.14
C LEU A 580 -22.61 -6.44 -13.24
N SER A 581 -22.26 -7.03 -12.10
CA SER A 581 -22.11 -8.48 -11.95
C SER A 581 -22.44 -8.84 -10.51
N ILE A 582 -22.99 -10.03 -10.27
CA ILE A 582 -23.37 -10.49 -8.92
C ILE A 582 -22.57 -11.74 -8.58
N HIS A 583 -21.75 -11.64 -7.54
CA HIS A 583 -20.99 -12.74 -6.98
C HIS A 583 -21.72 -13.39 -5.81
N TRP A 584 -21.61 -14.71 -5.70
CA TRP A 584 -22.28 -15.56 -4.70
C TRP A 584 -21.27 -16.01 -3.63
N HIS A 585 -20.99 -15.14 -2.67
CA HIS A 585 -19.87 -15.29 -1.75
C HIS A 585 -19.99 -16.55 -0.88
N GLY A 586 -19.03 -17.46 -1.04
CA GLY A 586 -18.93 -18.71 -0.29
C GLY A 586 -19.77 -19.87 -0.84
N ILE A 587 -20.66 -19.62 -1.80
CA ILE A 587 -21.41 -20.68 -2.51
C ILE A 587 -20.54 -21.25 -3.63
N HIS A 588 -20.54 -22.58 -3.75
CA HIS A 588 -19.88 -23.25 -4.87
C HIS A 588 -20.82 -23.26 -6.08
N VAL A 589 -20.44 -22.47 -7.09
CA VAL A 589 -21.13 -22.39 -8.38
C VAL A 589 -20.23 -22.89 -9.50
N ASN A 590 -20.79 -23.12 -10.70
CA ASN A 590 -19.98 -23.27 -11.90
C ASN A 590 -19.29 -21.94 -12.22
N ASN A 591 -18.08 -21.98 -12.78
CA ASN A 591 -17.27 -20.78 -12.95
C ASN A 591 -17.94 -19.72 -13.85
N ASP A 592 -18.72 -20.11 -14.85
CA ASP A 592 -19.51 -19.21 -15.72
C ASP A 592 -20.73 -18.57 -15.04
N MET A 593 -20.96 -18.86 -13.76
CA MET A 593 -22.02 -18.31 -12.90
C MET A 593 -21.45 -17.59 -11.67
N ASP A 594 -20.13 -17.44 -11.58
CA ASP A 594 -19.42 -16.91 -10.40
C ASP A 594 -19.57 -15.39 -10.21
N GLY A 595 -19.88 -14.62 -11.25
CA GLY A 595 -20.21 -13.21 -11.04
C GLY A 595 -19.06 -12.21 -11.15
N VAL A 596 -17.94 -12.56 -11.79
CA VAL A 596 -16.77 -11.68 -11.88
C VAL A 596 -16.60 -11.13 -13.30
N SER A 597 -16.92 -9.85 -13.46
CA SER A 597 -16.81 -9.14 -14.74
C SER A 597 -15.37 -9.21 -15.27
N GLY A 598 -15.22 -9.62 -16.53
CA GLY A 598 -13.92 -9.76 -17.20
C GLY A 598 -13.16 -11.05 -16.90
N ILE A 599 -13.57 -11.86 -15.91
CA ILE A 599 -12.95 -13.16 -15.62
C ILE A 599 -13.88 -14.31 -16.01
N SER A 600 -15.00 -14.46 -15.29
CA SER A 600 -15.97 -15.54 -15.49
C SER A 600 -17.05 -15.18 -16.51
N GLN A 601 -17.41 -13.90 -16.59
CA GLN A 601 -18.48 -13.41 -17.45
C GLN A 601 -18.23 -11.98 -17.94
N CYS A 602 -19.00 -11.56 -18.94
CA CYS A 602 -19.13 -10.14 -19.26
C CYS A 602 -19.97 -9.41 -18.22
N GLY A 603 -19.69 -8.11 -18.04
CA GLY A 603 -20.54 -7.22 -17.27
C GLY A 603 -21.94 -7.07 -17.88
N ILE A 604 -22.96 -7.01 -17.04
CA ILE A 604 -24.35 -6.80 -17.42
C ILE A 604 -24.52 -5.30 -17.71
N MET A 605 -24.50 -4.94 -18.99
CA MET A 605 -24.61 -3.55 -19.45
C MET A 605 -26.01 -2.98 -19.22
N SER A 606 -26.13 -1.65 -19.18
CA SER A 606 -27.42 -0.96 -19.07
C SER A 606 -28.41 -1.42 -20.14
N GLY A 607 -29.64 -1.73 -19.73
CA GLY A 607 -30.71 -2.27 -20.58
C GLY A 607 -30.60 -3.76 -20.89
N SER A 608 -29.54 -4.43 -20.44
CA SER A 608 -29.31 -5.87 -20.63
C SER A 608 -29.65 -6.68 -19.38
N ASN A 609 -29.67 -8.01 -19.52
CA ASN A 609 -29.91 -8.92 -18.40
C ASN A 609 -29.00 -10.14 -18.44
N PHE A 610 -28.83 -10.80 -17.30
CA PHE A 610 -28.10 -12.05 -17.18
C PHE A 610 -28.85 -13.00 -16.25
N THR A 611 -28.84 -14.28 -16.59
CA THR A 611 -29.47 -15.32 -15.77
C THR A 611 -28.41 -16.16 -15.10
N TYR A 612 -28.27 -16.03 -13.78
CA TYR A 612 -27.49 -16.93 -12.96
C TYR A 612 -28.28 -18.20 -12.71
N ARG A 613 -27.66 -19.37 -12.85
CA ARG A 613 -28.29 -20.66 -12.55
C ARG A 613 -27.30 -21.60 -11.86
N PHE A 614 -27.61 -22.02 -10.64
CA PHE A 614 -26.74 -22.93 -9.89
C PHE A 614 -27.52 -23.69 -8.81
N ASN A 615 -26.98 -24.84 -8.40
CA ASN A 615 -27.53 -25.66 -7.33
C ASN A 615 -26.94 -25.26 -5.98
N VAL A 616 -27.75 -25.31 -4.93
CA VAL A 616 -27.34 -24.98 -3.57
C VAL A 616 -27.10 -26.26 -2.78
N SER A 617 -25.83 -26.52 -2.44
CA SER A 617 -25.43 -27.88 -2.00
C SER A 617 -25.19 -28.00 -0.49
N ASN A 618 -24.76 -26.92 0.17
CA ASN A 618 -24.38 -26.95 1.59
C ASN A 618 -25.27 -25.98 2.38
N PRO A 619 -25.82 -26.40 3.54
CA PRO A 619 -26.53 -25.49 4.42
C PRO A 619 -25.54 -24.51 5.07
N GLY A 620 -26.00 -23.31 5.42
CA GLY A 620 -25.18 -22.29 6.08
C GLY A 620 -25.55 -20.86 5.74
N THR A 621 -24.69 -19.94 6.20
CA THR A 621 -24.83 -18.49 6.03
C THR A 621 -23.90 -18.00 4.92
N TYR A 622 -24.50 -17.49 3.85
CA TYR A 622 -23.82 -16.92 2.70
C TYR A 622 -24.43 -15.54 2.37
N TRP A 623 -23.87 -14.90 1.36
CA TRP A 623 -24.35 -13.61 0.89
C TRP A 623 -23.98 -13.42 -0.57
N TRP A 624 -24.58 -12.42 -1.20
CA TRP A 624 -24.30 -12.02 -2.56
C TRP A 624 -23.99 -10.54 -2.60
N TYR A 625 -23.16 -10.13 -3.55
CA TYR A 625 -22.85 -8.72 -3.76
C TYR A 625 -22.39 -8.45 -5.19
N GLY A 626 -22.51 -7.20 -5.64
CA GLY A 626 -21.82 -6.70 -6.84
C GLY A 626 -20.62 -5.83 -6.49
N GLU A 627 -19.77 -5.51 -7.47
CA GLU A 627 -18.59 -4.67 -7.26
C GLU A 627 -18.93 -3.31 -6.61
N GLN A 628 -20.18 -2.87 -6.75
CA GLN A 628 -20.74 -1.64 -6.18
C GLN A 628 -21.32 -1.80 -4.76
N ARG A 629 -20.89 -2.82 -4.00
CA ARG A 629 -21.41 -3.08 -2.64
C ARG A 629 -21.21 -1.92 -1.65
N SER A 630 -20.20 -1.08 -1.85
CA SER A 630 -20.00 0.18 -1.11
C SER A 630 -21.15 1.17 -1.27
N GLU A 631 -21.90 1.05 -2.36
CA GLU A 631 -23.12 1.79 -2.66
C GLU A 631 -24.36 0.91 -2.54
N GLY A 632 -24.28 -0.20 -1.77
CA GLY A 632 -25.43 -0.96 -1.31
C GLY A 632 -25.88 -2.14 -2.17
N LEU A 633 -25.13 -2.52 -3.20
CA LEU A 633 -25.45 -3.69 -4.01
C LEU A 633 -25.01 -5.00 -3.33
N PHE A 634 -25.72 -5.41 -2.28
CA PHE A 634 -25.51 -6.66 -1.55
C PHE A 634 -26.78 -7.15 -0.87
N GLY A 635 -26.82 -8.43 -0.50
CA GLY A 635 -27.89 -9.05 0.29
C GLY A 635 -27.49 -10.43 0.81
N ALA A 636 -28.29 -11.02 1.70
CA ALA A 636 -27.97 -12.33 2.28
C ALA A 636 -28.42 -13.49 1.39
N LEU A 637 -27.79 -14.65 1.56
CA LEU A 637 -28.19 -15.93 0.97
C LEU A 637 -28.10 -17.01 2.05
N ILE A 638 -29.25 -17.46 2.53
CA ILE A 638 -29.36 -18.45 3.60
C ILE A 638 -29.78 -19.79 3.00
N VAL A 639 -29.05 -20.84 3.38
CA VAL A 639 -29.34 -22.20 2.94
C VAL A 639 -29.73 -23.01 4.17
N HIS A 640 -31.01 -23.29 4.29
CA HIS A 640 -31.56 -24.07 5.39
C HIS A 640 -31.28 -25.56 5.20
N GLU A 641 -30.98 -26.25 6.29
CA GLU A 641 -30.86 -27.70 6.29
C GLU A 641 -32.27 -28.33 6.20
N PRO A 642 -32.43 -29.49 5.52
CA PRO A 642 -33.66 -30.28 5.60
C PRO A 642 -34.02 -30.55 7.07
N ALA A 643 -35.28 -30.35 7.44
CA ALA A 643 -35.74 -30.57 8.80
C ALA A 643 -35.48 -32.04 9.20
N SER A 644 -34.64 -32.23 10.23
CA SER A 644 -34.54 -33.51 10.93
C SER A 644 -35.65 -33.61 11.99
N SER A 645 -35.89 -34.79 12.56
CA SER A 645 -36.93 -35.01 13.57
C SER A 645 -36.70 -34.25 14.90
N ASP A 646 -35.57 -33.58 15.04
CA ASP A 646 -35.22 -32.78 16.23
C ASP A 646 -35.60 -31.32 15.98
N SER A 647 -36.54 -30.80 16.78
CA SER A 647 -36.92 -29.39 16.77
C SER A 647 -35.71 -28.52 17.14
N ASN A 648 -35.46 -27.44 16.37
CA ASN A 648 -34.47 -26.42 16.72
C ASN A 648 -34.68 -25.96 18.18
N ASP A 649 -33.59 -25.75 18.92
CA ASP A 649 -33.63 -25.36 20.33
C ASP A 649 -33.79 -23.84 20.54
N TYR A 650 -34.16 -23.11 19.49
CA TYR A 650 -34.37 -21.66 19.46
C TYR A 650 -35.72 -21.30 18.83
N GLY A 651 -36.27 -20.15 19.23
CA GLY A 651 -37.61 -19.69 18.85
C GLY A 651 -37.65 -18.82 17.59
N LEU A 652 -36.62 -17.98 17.37
CA LEU A 652 -36.50 -17.12 16.18
C LEU A 652 -35.12 -17.27 15.54
N GLU A 653 -35.07 -17.00 14.23
CA GLU A 653 -33.85 -16.94 13.45
C GLU A 653 -33.80 -15.60 12.72
N GLN A 654 -32.67 -14.90 12.79
CA GLN A 654 -32.52 -13.55 12.23
C GLN A 654 -31.17 -13.39 11.53
N ILE A 655 -31.13 -12.50 10.53
CA ILE A 655 -29.92 -12.11 9.82
C ILE A 655 -29.50 -10.69 10.22
N LEU A 656 -28.21 -10.49 10.42
CA LEU A 656 -27.57 -9.19 10.64
C LEU A 656 -26.48 -8.98 9.59
N LEU A 657 -26.81 -8.20 8.56
CA LEU A 657 -25.85 -7.63 7.62
C LEU A 657 -25.23 -6.41 8.28
N VAL A 658 -23.96 -6.51 8.68
CA VAL A 658 -23.25 -5.44 9.38
C VAL A 658 -22.10 -4.95 8.53
N GLY A 659 -21.91 -3.64 8.41
CA GLY A 659 -20.79 -3.10 7.65
C GLY A 659 -20.51 -1.63 7.90
N ASP A 660 -19.25 -1.24 7.66
CA ASP A 660 -18.87 0.16 7.54
C ASP A 660 -19.66 0.88 6.44
N TRP A 661 -19.92 2.17 6.64
CA TRP A 661 -20.64 3.01 5.70
C TRP A 661 -19.94 4.34 5.50
N TYR A 662 -19.87 4.71 4.22
CA TYR A 662 -19.25 5.95 3.77
C TYR A 662 -20.28 6.82 3.06
N HIS A 663 -20.29 8.11 3.33
CA HIS A 663 -21.16 9.07 2.64
C HIS A 663 -20.63 9.42 1.26
N GLN A 664 -19.31 9.32 1.05
CA GLN A 664 -18.71 9.57 -0.25
C GLN A 664 -18.79 8.35 -1.18
N PRO A 665 -18.94 8.55 -2.51
CA PRO A 665 -18.92 7.47 -3.48
C PRO A 665 -17.58 6.71 -3.48
N ALA A 666 -17.59 5.40 -3.74
CA ALA A 666 -16.38 4.57 -3.67
C ALA A 666 -15.32 4.98 -4.70
N LYS A 667 -15.73 5.43 -5.89
CA LYS A 667 -14.81 5.99 -6.90
C LYS A 667 -14.06 7.23 -6.38
N HIS A 668 -14.64 7.99 -5.46
CA HIS A 668 -13.98 9.14 -4.84
C HIS A 668 -13.00 8.66 -3.76
N LEU A 669 -13.45 7.77 -2.87
CA LEU A 669 -12.60 7.17 -1.84
C LEU A 669 -11.37 6.47 -2.43
N LEU A 670 -11.55 5.72 -3.51
CA LEU A 670 -10.45 5.08 -4.24
C LEU A 670 -9.46 6.10 -4.80
N LYS A 671 -9.92 7.23 -5.33
CA LYS A 671 -9.03 8.29 -5.83
C LYS A 671 -8.26 8.97 -4.71
N GLU A 672 -8.92 9.24 -3.57
CA GLU A 672 -8.24 9.79 -2.39
C GLU A 672 -7.18 8.81 -1.88
N TYR A 673 -7.55 7.53 -1.72
CA TYR A 673 -6.62 6.48 -1.33
C TYR A 673 -5.44 6.36 -2.30
N GLN A 674 -5.69 6.33 -3.61
CA GLN A 674 -4.63 6.30 -4.63
C GLN A 674 -3.72 7.54 -4.64
N ALA A 675 -4.25 8.70 -4.25
CA ALA A 675 -3.49 9.94 -4.20
C ALA A 675 -2.63 10.06 -2.93
N PHE A 676 -3.15 9.62 -1.79
CA PHE A 676 -2.55 9.89 -0.48
C PHE A 676 -1.96 8.66 0.21
N GLY A 677 -2.33 7.45 -0.20
CA GLY A 677 -1.92 6.20 0.44
C GLY A 677 -2.54 5.99 1.83
N VAL A 678 -3.57 6.76 2.19
CA VAL A 678 -4.25 6.70 3.50
C VAL A 678 -5.64 6.15 3.31
N GLU A 679 -5.97 5.10 4.04
CA GLU A 679 -7.29 4.49 4.02
C GLU A 679 -8.33 5.42 4.65
N PRO A 680 -9.55 5.50 4.08
CA PRO A 680 -10.58 6.35 4.62
C PRO A 680 -11.21 5.72 5.87
N SER A 681 -11.40 6.53 6.91
CA SER A 681 -12.24 6.14 8.05
C SER A 681 -13.71 6.08 7.63
N PRO A 682 -14.47 5.05 8.03
CA PRO A 682 -15.92 5.03 7.87
C PRO A 682 -16.61 6.21 8.55
N ASP A 683 -17.70 6.71 7.95
CA ASP A 683 -18.50 7.80 8.50
C ASP A 683 -19.51 7.27 9.55
N SER A 684 -20.04 6.07 9.32
CA SER A 684 -20.96 5.37 10.22
C SER A 684 -20.92 3.84 9.96
N MET A 685 -21.80 3.06 10.60
CA MET A 685 -22.05 1.66 10.28
C MET A 685 -23.56 1.43 10.09
N LEU A 686 -23.89 0.40 9.32
CA LEU A 686 -25.25 -0.07 9.11
C LEU A 686 -25.44 -1.46 9.70
N ILE A 687 -26.61 -1.72 10.29
CA ILE A 687 -27.16 -3.04 10.54
C ILE A 687 -28.39 -3.19 9.66
N ASN A 688 -28.41 -4.21 8.79
CA ASN A 688 -29.52 -4.46 7.85
C ASN A 688 -29.93 -3.22 7.04
N GLY A 689 -28.94 -2.40 6.67
CA GLY A 689 -29.13 -1.18 5.88
C GLY A 689 -29.62 0.04 6.67
N GLN A 690 -29.75 -0.06 7.99
CA GLN A 690 -30.12 1.05 8.86
C GLN A 690 -28.97 1.42 9.80
N GLY A 691 -28.73 2.72 9.98
CA GLY A 691 -27.69 3.25 10.85
C GLY A 691 -28.08 4.60 11.43
N TYR A 692 -27.10 5.28 12.01
CA TYR A 692 -27.30 6.63 12.54
C TYR A 692 -26.02 7.45 12.51
N PHE A 693 -26.10 8.61 11.88
CA PHE A 693 -25.05 9.63 11.86
C PHE A 693 -25.62 10.95 12.39
N PRO A 694 -25.15 11.47 13.55
CA PRO A 694 -25.57 12.77 14.03
C PRO A 694 -25.12 13.87 13.06
N CYS A 695 -26.04 14.65 12.52
CA CYS A 695 -25.71 15.71 11.54
C CYS A 695 -24.79 16.78 12.13
N SER A 696 -24.76 16.94 13.46
CA SER A 696 -23.79 17.79 14.15
C SER A 696 -22.32 17.36 14.01
N MET A 697 -22.06 16.10 13.61
CA MET A 697 -20.70 15.61 13.32
C MET A 697 -20.26 15.87 11.88
N ALA A 698 -21.14 16.36 11.01
CA ALA A 698 -20.78 16.73 9.65
C ALA A 698 -19.66 17.78 9.64
N LEU A 699 -18.57 17.49 8.94
CA LEU A 699 -17.42 18.39 8.88
C LEU A 699 -17.75 19.62 8.02
N PRO A 700 -17.48 20.86 8.48
CA PRO A 700 -17.81 22.06 7.71
C PRO A 700 -17.19 22.13 6.30
N ASN A 701 -16.04 21.49 6.10
CA ASN A 701 -15.33 21.42 4.82
C ASN A 701 -15.72 20.22 3.94
N ARG A 702 -16.59 19.33 4.42
CA ARG A 702 -17.19 18.20 3.69
C ARG A 702 -18.70 18.18 3.96
N PRO A 703 -19.45 19.16 3.44
CA PRO A 703 -20.89 19.24 3.71
C PRO A 703 -21.59 18.00 3.15
N VAL A 704 -22.43 17.40 3.98
CA VAL A 704 -23.33 16.31 3.62
C VAL A 704 -24.76 16.81 3.70
N ASP A 705 -25.60 16.31 2.79
CA ASP A 705 -27.04 16.49 2.90
C ASP A 705 -27.54 15.53 3.98
N CYS A 706 -27.88 16.06 5.16
CA CYS A 706 -28.11 15.28 6.38
C CYS A 706 -29.40 15.69 7.08
N GLU A 707 -30.16 14.70 7.52
CA GLU A 707 -31.35 14.85 8.36
C GLU A 707 -31.18 13.98 9.62
N ASP A 708 -31.33 14.60 10.80
CA ASP A 708 -31.23 13.85 12.07
C ASP A 708 -32.42 12.89 12.18
N GLY A 709 -32.16 11.60 11.95
CA GLY A 709 -33.11 10.50 12.11
C GLY A 709 -33.15 9.96 13.53
N LYS A 710 -34.09 9.06 13.80
CA LYS A 710 -34.07 8.25 15.03
C LYS A 710 -33.01 7.15 14.90
N LYS A 711 -32.53 6.66 16.04
CA LYS A 711 -31.60 5.53 16.08
C LYS A 711 -32.39 4.23 15.88
N PRO A 712 -31.96 3.34 14.97
CA PRO A 712 -32.64 2.07 14.79
C PRO A 712 -32.44 1.15 15.99
N TYR A 713 -33.35 0.20 16.16
CA TYR A 713 -33.31 -0.82 17.21
C TYR A 713 -33.46 -2.23 16.61
N LEU A 714 -33.20 -3.26 17.42
CA LEU A 714 -33.44 -4.65 17.06
C LEU A 714 -34.47 -5.27 18.00
N SER A 715 -35.47 -5.96 17.47
CA SER A 715 -36.38 -6.82 18.21
C SER A 715 -35.81 -8.24 18.30
N ILE A 716 -35.34 -8.62 19.50
CA ILE A 716 -34.83 -9.97 19.76
C ILE A 716 -35.64 -10.56 20.91
N LYS A 717 -36.30 -11.69 20.66
CA LYS A 717 -37.19 -12.34 21.63
C LYS A 717 -36.71 -13.73 22.01
N GLY A 718 -36.90 -14.08 23.28
CA GLY A 718 -36.51 -15.38 23.84
C GLY A 718 -35.08 -15.80 23.49
N ARG A 719 -34.92 -17.10 23.21
CA ARG A 719 -33.68 -17.71 22.71
C ARG A 719 -33.72 -17.69 21.18
N SER A 720 -32.76 -17.02 20.55
CA SER A 720 -32.76 -16.76 19.11
C SER A 720 -31.43 -17.13 18.45
N ARG A 721 -31.46 -17.54 17.18
CA ARG A 721 -30.26 -17.69 16.34
C ARG A 721 -30.05 -16.40 15.55
N LEU A 722 -28.88 -15.79 15.70
CA LEU A 722 -28.45 -14.66 14.88
C LEU A 722 -27.36 -15.12 13.91
N ARG A 723 -27.56 -14.85 12.63
CA ARG A 723 -26.58 -15.04 11.56
C ARG A 723 -25.96 -13.68 11.26
N ILE A 724 -24.68 -13.50 11.49
CA ILE A 724 -23.98 -12.23 11.35
C ILE A 724 -23.04 -12.32 10.15
N ILE A 725 -23.13 -11.33 9.26
CA ILE A 725 -22.29 -11.19 8.08
C ILE A 725 -21.60 -9.84 8.15
N ASN A 726 -20.26 -9.82 8.07
CA ASN A 726 -19.56 -8.57 7.79
C ASN A 726 -19.65 -8.27 6.28
N ALA A 727 -20.64 -7.46 5.90
CA ALA A 727 -20.87 -6.95 4.56
C ALA A 727 -20.11 -5.63 4.28
N GLY A 728 -19.26 -5.20 5.23
CA GLY A 728 -18.43 -4.01 5.13
C GLY A 728 -17.39 -4.06 4.01
N THR A 729 -16.78 -2.92 3.76
CA THR A 729 -15.87 -2.70 2.64
C THR A 729 -14.42 -2.56 3.04
N LEU A 730 -14.14 -2.26 4.31
CA LEU A 730 -12.79 -2.02 4.83
C LEU A 730 -12.54 -2.75 6.16
N ALA A 731 -13.34 -2.47 7.19
CA ALA A 731 -12.97 -2.76 8.58
C ALA A 731 -13.48 -4.12 9.08
N GLY A 732 -12.70 -4.77 9.95
CA GLY A 732 -13.19 -5.83 10.81
C GLY A 732 -14.14 -5.28 11.87
N ILE A 733 -15.15 -6.06 12.24
CA ILE A 733 -16.15 -5.69 13.25
C ILE A 733 -16.08 -6.63 14.45
N SER A 734 -16.21 -6.10 15.65
CA SER A 734 -16.48 -6.88 16.86
C SER A 734 -17.86 -6.53 17.39
N VAL A 735 -18.58 -7.53 17.90
CA VAL A 735 -19.96 -7.38 18.36
C VAL A 735 -20.03 -7.73 19.84
N SER A 736 -20.63 -6.87 20.65
CA SER A 736 -20.96 -7.21 22.04
C SER A 736 -22.44 -6.96 22.30
N MET A 737 -23.05 -7.80 23.13
CA MET A 737 -24.47 -7.70 23.46
C MET A 737 -24.64 -7.60 24.97
N SER A 738 -24.95 -6.40 25.45
CA SER A 738 -25.34 -6.20 26.84
C SER A 738 -26.73 -6.79 27.09
N GLY A 739 -26.90 -7.47 28.23
CA GLY A 739 -28.15 -8.15 28.55
C GLY A 739 -28.32 -9.54 27.93
N TYR A 740 -27.40 -10.00 27.06
CA TYR A 740 -27.45 -11.32 26.43
C TYR A 740 -26.18 -12.14 26.68
N THR A 741 -26.33 -13.46 26.62
CA THR A 741 -25.22 -14.41 26.43
C THR A 741 -25.26 -14.88 24.99
N MET A 742 -24.13 -14.80 24.28
CA MET A 742 -23.94 -15.27 22.92
C MET A 742 -23.19 -16.59 22.94
N THR A 743 -23.68 -17.62 22.25
CA THR A 743 -23.02 -18.92 22.11
C THR A 743 -22.71 -19.18 20.65
N LEU A 744 -21.43 -19.34 20.32
CA LEU A 744 -20.97 -19.62 18.96
C LEU A 744 -21.44 -20.99 18.46
N LEU A 745 -22.00 -21.04 17.25
CA LEU A 745 -22.47 -22.27 16.59
C LEU A 745 -21.65 -22.64 15.36
N GLU A 746 -21.58 -21.73 14.40
CA GLU A 746 -20.99 -21.97 13.09
C GLU A 746 -20.18 -20.75 12.63
N VAL A 747 -19.18 -21.00 11.79
CA VAL A 747 -18.43 -19.95 11.07
C VAL A 747 -18.52 -20.19 9.56
N GLU A 748 -18.42 -19.11 8.79
CA GLU A 748 -18.50 -19.12 7.32
C GLU A 748 -19.76 -19.83 6.79
N GLY A 749 -19.63 -20.62 5.71
CA GLY A 749 -20.70 -21.38 5.08
C GLY A 749 -21.07 -22.67 5.81
N GLY A 750 -21.32 -22.61 7.12
CA GLY A 750 -21.87 -23.72 7.92
C GLY A 750 -20.84 -24.59 8.67
N GLN A 751 -19.62 -24.11 8.89
CA GLN A 751 -18.62 -24.88 9.65
C GLN A 751 -18.96 -24.86 11.15
N VAL A 752 -19.49 -25.97 11.67
CA VAL A 752 -19.79 -26.14 13.10
C VAL A 752 -18.50 -26.12 13.93
N VAL A 753 -18.52 -25.39 15.05
CA VAL A 753 -17.36 -25.16 15.93
C VAL A 753 -17.62 -25.49 17.39
N ASP A 754 -16.56 -25.59 18.18
CA ASP A 754 -16.67 -25.78 19.63
C ASP A 754 -17.57 -24.68 20.24
N ARG A 755 -18.56 -25.08 21.05
CA ARG A 755 -19.48 -24.12 21.67
C ARG A 755 -18.76 -23.31 22.74
N VAL A 756 -18.60 -22.03 22.48
CA VAL A 756 -18.05 -21.05 23.42
C VAL A 756 -19.09 -19.97 23.63
N SER A 757 -19.35 -19.64 24.89
CA SER A 757 -20.35 -18.64 25.27
C SER A 757 -19.69 -17.43 25.91
N SER A 758 -20.11 -16.23 25.52
CA SER A 758 -19.67 -14.96 26.10
C SER A 758 -20.65 -13.82 25.81
N ASN A 759 -20.37 -12.61 26.28
CA ASN A 759 -21.11 -11.39 25.94
C ASN A 759 -20.42 -10.52 24.87
N GLY A 760 -19.26 -10.96 24.35
CA GLY A 760 -18.54 -10.36 23.24
C GLY A 760 -18.08 -11.40 22.22
N LEU A 761 -18.18 -11.05 20.95
CA LEU A 761 -17.70 -11.79 19.78
C LEU A 761 -16.55 -10.99 19.18
N GLY A 762 -15.37 -11.60 19.06
CA GLY A 762 -14.17 -10.95 18.53
C GLY A 762 -14.31 -10.55 17.06
N VAL A 763 -13.17 -10.18 16.46
CA VAL A 763 -13.15 -9.56 15.13
C VAL A 763 -13.63 -10.53 14.05
N LEU A 764 -14.66 -10.11 13.31
CA LEU A 764 -15.18 -10.71 12.09
C LEU A 764 -14.78 -9.80 10.92
N TYR A 765 -13.91 -10.26 10.02
CA TYR A 765 -13.37 -9.45 8.93
C TYR A 765 -14.30 -9.39 7.71
N PRO A 766 -14.14 -8.42 6.78
CA PRO A 766 -15.00 -8.29 5.62
C PRO A 766 -15.15 -9.61 4.84
N GLY A 767 -16.40 -10.02 4.64
CA GLY A 767 -16.78 -11.26 3.98
C GLY A 767 -16.79 -12.52 4.86
N GLU A 768 -16.38 -12.45 6.12
CA GLU A 768 -16.56 -13.54 7.09
C GLU A 768 -17.99 -13.54 7.66
N ARG A 769 -18.45 -14.73 8.06
CA ARG A 769 -19.78 -14.95 8.65
C ARG A 769 -19.70 -15.78 9.91
N VAL A 770 -20.68 -15.60 10.79
CA VAL A 770 -20.79 -16.37 12.02
C VAL A 770 -22.23 -16.50 12.45
N ASP A 771 -22.56 -17.66 13.00
CA ASP A 771 -23.88 -17.92 13.57
C ASP A 771 -23.74 -18.12 15.07
N ILE A 772 -24.61 -17.45 15.82
CA ILE A 772 -24.64 -17.49 17.28
C ILE A 772 -26.06 -17.76 17.78
N ILE A 773 -26.18 -18.40 18.94
CA ILE A 773 -27.40 -18.36 19.74
C ILE A 773 -27.27 -17.25 20.76
N VAL A 774 -28.32 -16.43 20.88
CA VAL A 774 -28.42 -15.41 21.93
C VAL A 774 -29.49 -15.80 22.93
N GLU A 775 -29.18 -15.62 24.21
CA GLU A 775 -30.07 -15.88 25.33
C GLU A 775 -30.14 -14.67 26.24
N ARG A 776 -31.37 -14.23 26.54
CA ARG A 776 -31.59 -13.09 27.41
C ARG A 776 -31.17 -13.41 28.84
N ARG A 777 -30.39 -12.52 29.45
CA ARG A 777 -29.99 -12.60 30.86
C ARG A 777 -30.97 -11.87 31.76
N GLU A 778 -31.53 -12.55 32.75
CA GLU A 778 -32.53 -11.97 33.67
C GLU A 778 -31.98 -10.86 34.58
N ASP A 779 -30.66 -10.76 34.73
CA ASP A 779 -30.00 -9.81 35.67
C ASP A 779 -29.84 -8.38 35.12
N GLN A 780 -30.27 -8.11 33.88
CA GLN A 780 -30.09 -6.83 33.20
C GLN A 780 -31.45 -6.28 32.76
N THR A 781 -31.74 -5.00 33.03
CA THR A 781 -33.02 -4.36 32.72
C THR A 781 -33.07 -3.68 31.34
N SER A 782 -31.92 -3.47 30.71
CA SER A 782 -31.81 -2.95 29.34
C SER A 782 -30.85 -3.81 28.54
N ALA A 783 -31.00 -3.80 27.21
CA ALA A 783 -30.17 -4.57 26.32
C ALA A 783 -29.76 -3.74 25.10
N TRP A 784 -28.52 -3.95 24.66
CA TRP A 784 -27.90 -3.21 23.56
C TRP A 784 -26.98 -4.14 22.79
N ILE A 785 -26.94 -3.98 21.48
CA ILE A 785 -25.85 -4.47 20.63
C ILE A 785 -24.89 -3.30 20.39
N THR A 786 -23.60 -3.52 20.63
CA THR A 786 -22.53 -2.57 20.37
C THR A 786 -21.62 -3.16 19.32
N ILE A 787 -21.38 -2.39 18.26
CA ILE A 787 -20.42 -2.71 17.21
C ILE A 787 -19.23 -1.79 17.36
N THR A 788 -18.03 -2.38 17.38
CA THR A 788 -16.76 -1.66 17.38
C THR A 788 -15.94 -2.13 16.20
N LEU A 789 -15.23 -1.21 15.56
CA LEU A 789 -14.26 -1.57 14.53
C LEU A 789 -12.99 -2.17 15.15
N ASP A 790 -12.22 -2.88 14.33
CA ASP A 790 -10.95 -3.46 14.72
C ASP A 790 -9.87 -2.40 15.07
N ARG A 791 -8.69 -2.88 15.47
CA ARG A 791 -7.59 -2.02 15.91
C ARG A 791 -6.96 -1.19 14.79
N GLU A 792 -7.19 -1.57 13.54
CA GLU A 792 -6.70 -0.82 12.37
C GLU A 792 -7.62 0.41 12.13
N HIS A 793 -8.88 0.35 12.60
CA HIS A 793 -9.86 1.45 12.47
C HIS A 793 -10.60 1.83 13.79
N PRO A 794 -9.90 2.12 14.90
CA PRO A 794 -10.50 2.12 16.26
C PRO A 794 -11.45 3.30 16.58
N ASN A 795 -11.68 4.22 15.64
CA ASN A 795 -12.31 5.52 15.91
C ASN A 795 -13.84 5.52 15.84
N LEU A 796 -14.49 4.37 15.57
CA LEU A 796 -15.93 4.27 15.42
C LEU A 796 -16.52 3.13 16.26
N GLU A 797 -17.49 3.49 17.09
CA GLU A 797 -18.29 2.59 17.92
C GLU A 797 -19.75 3.06 17.83
N GLN A 798 -20.68 2.13 17.62
CA GLN A 798 -22.12 2.44 17.59
C GLN A 798 -22.91 1.43 18.40
N HIS A 799 -23.98 1.94 19.02
CA HIS A 799 -24.86 1.19 19.91
C HIS A 799 -26.28 1.22 19.35
N PHE A 800 -26.92 0.05 19.32
CA PHE A 800 -28.31 -0.10 18.92
C PHE A 800 -29.06 -0.77 20.07
N SER A 801 -30.20 -0.20 20.45
CA SER A 801 -31.03 -0.76 21.52
C SER A 801 -31.67 -2.07 21.06
N ILE A 802 -31.84 -3.00 21.99
CA ILE A 802 -32.59 -4.24 21.75
C ILE A 802 -33.93 -4.13 22.47
N SER A 803 -35.02 -4.27 21.73
CA SER A 803 -36.38 -4.42 22.24
C SER A 803 -36.64 -5.91 22.50
N ASP A 804 -37.07 -6.26 23.71
CA ASP A 804 -37.27 -7.65 24.14
C ASP A 804 -38.55 -7.84 24.99
N ASP A 805 -38.89 -9.08 25.32
CA ASP A 805 -40.10 -9.42 26.08
C ASP A 805 -40.11 -8.88 27.54
N ILE A 806 -38.96 -8.45 28.09
CA ILE A 806 -38.80 -7.99 29.48
C ILE A 806 -38.98 -6.46 29.58
N SER A 807 -38.66 -5.74 28.51
CA SER A 807 -38.61 -4.27 28.45
C SER A 807 -39.93 -3.59 28.03
N ALA A 808 -41.04 -4.35 27.95
CA ALA A 808 -42.32 -3.95 27.35
C ALA A 808 -43.04 -2.70 27.94
N SER A 809 -42.46 -1.98 28.91
CA SER A 809 -43.03 -0.74 29.45
C SER A 809 -42.27 0.55 29.14
N ASP A 810 -41.05 0.51 28.60
CA ASP A 810 -40.30 1.71 28.23
C ASP A 810 -39.36 1.38 27.05
N THR A 811 -39.71 1.81 25.84
CA THR A 811 -38.73 1.92 24.75
C THR A 811 -37.57 2.75 25.31
N PRO A 812 -36.34 2.21 25.42
CA PRO A 812 -35.23 2.98 25.99
C PRO A 812 -35.10 4.27 25.19
N SER A 813 -35.24 5.43 25.85
CA SER A 813 -35.01 6.71 25.19
C SER A 813 -33.65 6.63 24.49
N ALA A 814 -33.56 7.09 23.23
CA ALA A 814 -32.32 7.15 22.44
C ALA A 814 -31.16 7.92 23.14
N ASN A 815 -31.46 8.56 24.28
CA ASN A 815 -30.55 9.28 25.17
C ASN A 815 -30.07 8.47 26.39
N THR A 816 -30.54 7.24 26.60
CA THR A 816 -30.04 6.37 27.67
C THR A 816 -28.64 5.89 27.27
N LYS A 817 -27.61 6.25 28.05
CA LYS A 817 -26.24 5.79 27.78
C LYS A 817 -26.15 4.29 28.04
N ALA A 818 -25.56 3.55 27.11
CA ALA A 818 -25.19 2.15 27.33
C ALA A 818 -24.33 2.07 28.60
N GLU A 819 -24.67 1.17 29.53
CA GLU A 819 -23.86 0.94 30.72
C GLU A 819 -22.53 0.29 30.31
N ALA A 820 -21.41 0.80 30.85
CA ALA A 820 -20.10 0.22 30.60
C ALA A 820 -19.99 -1.15 31.28
N ILE A 821 -20.19 -2.23 30.52
CA ILE A 821 -20.09 -3.61 31.00
C ILE A 821 -18.72 -4.17 30.62
N GLN A 822 -18.15 -4.98 31.52
CA GLN A 822 -16.96 -5.76 31.19
C GLN A 822 -17.29 -6.80 30.12
N VAL A 823 -16.69 -6.66 28.92
CA VAL A 823 -16.87 -7.59 27.81
C VAL A 823 -15.79 -8.67 27.87
N SER A 824 -16.21 -9.93 27.82
CA SER A 824 -15.33 -11.06 27.55
C SER A 824 -15.50 -11.46 26.09
N TRP A 825 -14.39 -11.60 25.35
CA TRP A 825 -14.43 -11.80 23.91
C TRP A 825 -14.21 -13.27 23.54
N ILE A 826 -15.07 -13.79 22.66
CA ILE A 826 -14.81 -15.03 21.93
C ILE A 826 -13.73 -14.75 20.89
N ASP A 827 -12.58 -15.41 20.99
CA ASP A 827 -11.50 -15.30 20.01
C ASP A 827 -11.79 -16.20 18.79
N LEU A 828 -12.36 -15.59 17.74
CA LEU A 828 -12.68 -16.28 16.49
C LEU A 828 -11.46 -16.84 15.75
N ALA A 829 -10.26 -16.30 15.99
CA ALA A 829 -9.03 -16.81 15.39
C ALA A 829 -8.51 -18.08 16.08
N ALA A 830 -8.97 -18.37 17.30
CA ALA A 830 -8.51 -19.51 18.10
C ALA A 830 -9.54 -20.65 18.22
N ILE A 831 -10.69 -20.54 17.53
CA ILE A 831 -11.73 -21.56 17.58
C ILE A 831 -11.38 -22.78 16.70
N ASN A 832 -11.86 -23.96 17.10
CA ASN A 832 -11.66 -25.21 16.35
C ASN A 832 -13.01 -25.77 15.87
N ALA A 833 -12.96 -26.58 14.83
CA ALA A 833 -14.11 -27.34 14.38
C ALA A 833 -14.52 -28.40 15.42
N THR A 834 -15.80 -28.77 15.46
CA THR A 834 -16.26 -29.91 16.28
C THR A 834 -15.80 -31.25 15.70
N SER A 835 -15.85 -31.39 14.37
CA SER A 835 -15.50 -32.62 13.66
C SER A 835 -13.98 -32.79 13.52
N THR A 836 -13.50 -34.02 13.68
CA THR A 836 -12.14 -34.44 13.35
C THR A 836 -12.03 -34.79 11.86
N THR A 837 -12.32 -33.84 10.98
CA THR A 837 -12.11 -34.03 9.55
C THR A 837 -10.66 -33.67 9.23
N ARG A 838 -9.87 -34.66 8.79
CA ARG A 838 -8.47 -34.44 8.41
C ARG A 838 -8.41 -34.17 6.90
N ALA A 839 -7.88 -33.02 6.52
CA ALA A 839 -7.50 -32.76 5.14
C ALA A 839 -6.37 -33.73 4.72
N GLU A 840 -6.45 -34.28 3.51
CA GLU A 840 -5.38 -35.13 2.97
C GLU A 840 -4.07 -34.36 2.83
N ALA A 841 -2.96 -35.06 2.61
CA ALA A 841 -1.69 -34.39 2.33
C ALA A 841 -1.78 -33.61 1.02
N ALA A 842 -1.14 -32.44 0.95
CA ALA A 842 -1.10 -31.67 -0.29
C ALA A 842 -0.24 -32.40 -1.33
N ASP A 843 -0.73 -32.44 -2.56
CA ASP A 843 -0.01 -32.85 -3.76
C ASP A 843 0.96 -31.76 -4.23
N GLN A 844 0.60 -30.49 -3.97
CA GLN A 844 1.40 -29.32 -4.36
C GLN A 844 1.33 -28.22 -3.30
N THR A 845 2.43 -27.49 -3.12
CA THR A 845 2.49 -26.28 -2.30
C THR A 845 2.81 -25.09 -3.19
N ILE A 846 2.06 -24.01 -3.02
CA ILE A 846 2.22 -22.73 -3.72
C ILE A 846 2.45 -21.66 -2.66
N VAL A 847 3.51 -20.87 -2.83
CA VAL A 847 3.84 -19.76 -1.95
C VAL A 847 3.58 -18.46 -2.68
N LEU A 848 2.83 -17.58 -2.04
CA LEU A 848 2.41 -16.28 -2.54
C LEU A 848 2.86 -15.20 -1.56
N TYR A 849 3.44 -14.12 -2.09
CA TYR A 849 3.83 -12.93 -1.34
C TYR A 849 2.90 -11.79 -1.72
N THR A 850 2.25 -11.17 -0.75
CA THR A 850 1.31 -10.07 -0.96
C THR A 850 1.87 -8.78 -0.42
N ASN A 851 1.71 -7.70 -1.18
CA ASN A 851 2.23 -6.38 -0.84
C ASN A 851 1.38 -5.29 -1.49
N ILE A 852 1.11 -4.21 -0.77
CA ILE A 852 0.59 -2.93 -1.24
C ILE A 852 1.73 -1.90 -1.28
N SER A 853 2.11 -1.51 -2.49
CA SER A 853 3.17 -0.52 -2.68
C SER A 853 2.79 0.88 -2.17
N GLN A 854 3.75 1.77 -1.95
CA GLN A 854 3.46 3.09 -1.37
C GLN A 854 2.64 4.05 -2.26
N SER A 855 2.66 3.86 -3.58
CA SER A 855 1.59 4.39 -4.43
C SER A 855 0.58 3.25 -4.57
N PRO A 856 -0.48 3.21 -3.74
CA PRO A 856 -1.18 1.98 -3.39
C PRO A 856 -1.54 1.19 -4.64
N ARG A 857 -0.82 0.08 -4.76
CA ARG A 857 -0.96 -0.94 -5.79
C ARG A 857 -0.75 -2.27 -5.12
N GLY A 858 -1.82 -3.04 -5.01
CA GLY A 858 -1.77 -4.38 -4.47
C GLY A 858 -1.15 -5.34 -5.47
N SER A 859 -0.40 -6.32 -4.99
CA SER A 859 0.26 -7.30 -5.84
C SER A 859 0.37 -8.65 -5.16
N PHE A 860 0.37 -9.70 -5.97
CA PHE A 860 0.82 -11.04 -5.60
C PHE A 860 2.12 -11.34 -6.34
N ASN A 861 3.17 -11.77 -5.64
CA ASN A 861 4.50 -12.04 -6.19
C ASN A 861 5.04 -10.89 -7.07
N ASN A 862 4.87 -9.64 -6.61
CA ASN A 862 5.21 -8.40 -7.33
C ASN A 862 4.45 -8.17 -8.65
N ILE A 863 3.36 -8.91 -8.90
CA ILE A 863 2.47 -8.72 -10.04
C ILE A 863 1.16 -8.11 -9.55
N SER A 864 0.91 -6.86 -9.94
CA SER A 864 -0.33 -6.16 -9.63
C SER A 864 -1.40 -6.51 -10.67
N TRP A 865 -2.61 -6.81 -10.20
CA TRP A 865 -3.75 -7.00 -11.09
C TRP A 865 -4.08 -5.67 -11.77
N THR A 866 -4.05 -5.67 -13.09
CA THR A 866 -4.60 -4.57 -13.89
C THR A 866 -5.91 -5.06 -14.49
N PRO A 867 -7.05 -4.44 -14.17
CA PRO A 867 -8.29 -4.73 -14.88
C PRO A 867 -8.05 -4.53 -16.38
N ALA A 868 -8.43 -5.50 -17.21
CA ALA A 868 -8.46 -5.27 -18.65
C ALA A 868 -9.26 -3.98 -18.92
N SER A 869 -8.73 -3.12 -19.79
CA SER A 869 -9.37 -1.84 -20.14
C SER A 869 -10.86 -2.05 -20.43
N LYS A 870 -11.74 -1.41 -19.64
CA LYS A 870 -13.20 -1.49 -19.79
C LYS A 870 -13.58 -1.31 -21.27
N GLY A 871 -14.01 -2.40 -21.89
CA GLY A 871 -14.32 -2.50 -23.31
C GLY A 871 -14.90 -3.88 -23.63
N PRO A 872 -15.46 -4.11 -24.83
CA PRO A 872 -16.14 -5.35 -25.20
C PRO A 872 -15.14 -6.47 -25.51
N SER A 873 -14.23 -6.75 -24.59
CA SER A 873 -13.34 -7.91 -24.63
C SER A 873 -14.02 -9.09 -23.94
N LEU A 874 -13.94 -10.27 -24.55
CA LEU A 874 -14.38 -11.52 -23.94
C LEU A 874 -13.72 -11.72 -22.56
N PRO A 875 -14.43 -12.30 -21.57
CA PRO A 875 -13.87 -12.60 -20.26
C PRO A 875 -12.74 -13.63 -20.39
N LEU A 876 -11.83 -13.68 -19.41
CA LEU A 876 -10.70 -14.61 -19.41
C LEU A 876 -11.12 -16.07 -19.64
N LEU A 877 -12.27 -16.49 -19.08
CA LEU A 877 -12.84 -17.83 -19.24
C LEU A 877 -13.24 -18.15 -20.69
N ALA A 878 -13.59 -17.14 -21.47
CA ALA A 878 -13.96 -17.29 -22.88
C ALA A 878 -12.73 -17.39 -23.82
N LEU A 879 -11.51 -17.17 -23.32
CA LEU A 879 -10.29 -17.22 -24.13
C LEU A 879 -9.82 -18.66 -24.37
N ALA A 880 -9.30 -18.94 -25.58
CA ALA A 880 -8.80 -20.28 -25.93
C ALA A 880 -7.58 -20.71 -25.10
N ARG A 881 -6.75 -19.74 -24.72
CA ARG A 881 -5.69 -19.89 -23.72
C ARG A 881 -5.65 -18.59 -22.93
N PRO A 882 -5.89 -18.61 -21.61
CA PRO A 882 -5.60 -17.47 -20.77
C PRO A 882 -4.06 -17.36 -20.66
N THR A 883 -3.44 -16.62 -21.59
CA THR A 883 -1.99 -16.35 -21.59
C THR A 883 -1.73 -14.85 -21.66
N ASP A 884 -0.71 -14.42 -20.89
CA ASP A 884 -0.06 -13.11 -20.73
C ASP A 884 -0.17 -12.14 -21.95
N PRO A 885 -0.35 -10.80 -21.77
CA PRO A 885 -0.03 -10.01 -20.58
C PRO A 885 -1.22 -9.65 -19.67
N ALA A 886 -1.00 -9.81 -18.35
CA ALA A 886 -1.88 -9.50 -17.20
C ALA A 886 -3.03 -10.50 -16.95
N PRO A 887 -3.40 -10.86 -15.69
CA PRO A 887 -2.79 -10.73 -14.34
C PRO A 887 -2.06 -12.03 -13.88
N LEU A 888 -1.59 -12.15 -12.62
CA LEU A 888 -0.96 -13.39 -12.11
C LEU A 888 -1.99 -14.54 -12.12
N ILE A 889 -1.70 -15.59 -12.90
CA ILE A 889 -2.48 -16.82 -12.98
C ILE A 889 -1.61 -17.98 -12.49
N VAL A 890 -2.07 -18.72 -11.49
CA VAL A 890 -1.44 -19.96 -11.02
C VAL A 890 -2.32 -21.14 -11.41
N SER A 891 -1.76 -22.09 -12.17
CA SER A 891 -2.50 -23.26 -12.63
C SER A 891 -2.25 -24.47 -11.72
N VAL A 892 -3.31 -25.22 -11.44
CA VAL A 892 -3.32 -26.48 -10.68
C VAL A 892 -4.19 -27.51 -11.42
N GLN A 893 -3.95 -28.80 -11.22
CA GLN A 893 -4.74 -29.83 -11.87
C GLN A 893 -5.99 -30.19 -11.03
N GLU A 894 -7.11 -30.42 -11.71
CA GLU A 894 -8.33 -30.93 -11.10
C GLU A 894 -8.08 -32.20 -10.27
N GLY A 895 -8.63 -32.24 -9.07
CA GLY A 895 -8.55 -33.35 -8.12
C GLY A 895 -7.38 -33.28 -7.13
N GLN A 896 -6.39 -32.40 -7.35
CA GLN A 896 -5.23 -32.25 -6.46
C GLN A 896 -5.58 -31.53 -5.15
N TRP A 897 -4.91 -31.91 -4.07
CA TRP A 897 -4.85 -31.16 -2.82
C TRP A 897 -3.72 -30.14 -2.87
N ILE A 898 -4.03 -28.88 -2.57
CA ILE A 898 -3.11 -27.76 -2.72
C ILE A 898 -2.94 -27.07 -1.37
N ASP A 899 -1.69 -26.89 -0.95
CA ASP A 899 -1.30 -25.96 0.11
C ASP A 899 -0.99 -24.60 -0.50
N LEU A 900 -1.80 -23.61 -0.18
CA LEU A 900 -1.60 -22.22 -0.54
C LEU A 900 -1.07 -21.45 0.67
N ILE A 901 0.19 -21.02 0.60
CA ILE A 901 0.83 -20.22 1.64
C ILE A 901 0.77 -18.75 1.21
N VAL A 902 -0.04 -17.95 1.90
CA VAL A 902 -0.17 -16.50 1.65
C VAL A 902 0.65 -15.76 2.69
N HIS A 903 1.80 -15.23 2.27
CA HIS A 903 2.65 -14.35 3.06
C HIS A 903 2.24 -12.90 2.86
N ASN A 904 1.94 -12.22 3.97
CA ASN A 904 1.65 -10.80 3.97
C ASN A 904 2.92 -10.02 4.32
N GLU A 905 3.41 -9.22 3.39
CA GLU A 905 4.58 -8.34 3.59
C GLU A 905 4.18 -6.94 4.08
N ASP A 906 2.88 -6.65 4.14
CA ASP A 906 2.34 -5.35 4.51
C ASP A 906 2.35 -5.12 6.02
N GLY A 907 2.42 -3.83 6.37
CA GLY A 907 2.31 -3.35 7.76
C GLY A 907 0.91 -3.48 8.34
N GLU A 908 -0.11 -3.75 7.52
CA GLU A 908 -1.52 -3.96 7.87
C GLU A 908 -1.98 -5.37 7.43
N GLY A 909 -3.05 -5.89 8.03
CA GLY A 909 -3.56 -7.20 7.66
C GLY A 909 -4.51 -7.19 6.46
N HIS A 910 -4.77 -8.37 5.91
CA HIS A 910 -5.66 -8.53 4.76
C HIS A 910 -6.60 -9.73 4.94
N SER A 911 -7.90 -9.51 4.70
CA SER A 911 -8.88 -10.58 4.62
C SER A 911 -8.88 -11.16 3.20
N PHE A 912 -8.38 -12.38 3.00
CA PHE A 912 -8.35 -13.03 1.68
C PHE A 912 -9.53 -13.96 1.48
N HIS A 913 -10.19 -13.85 0.33
CA HIS A 913 -11.28 -14.71 -0.10
C HIS A 913 -10.88 -15.50 -1.35
N LEU A 914 -11.13 -16.82 -1.33
CA LEU A 914 -10.95 -17.70 -2.48
C LEU A 914 -12.30 -18.13 -3.04
N GLN A 915 -12.56 -17.78 -4.29
CA GLN A 915 -13.80 -18.14 -4.97
C GLN A 915 -13.83 -19.61 -5.39
N GLY A 916 -15.05 -20.16 -5.50
CA GLY A 916 -15.31 -21.52 -6.00
C GLY A 916 -14.86 -22.67 -5.10
N HIS A 917 -14.19 -22.38 -3.99
CA HIS A 917 -13.60 -23.38 -3.09
C HIS A 917 -13.76 -22.97 -1.63
N SER A 918 -13.74 -23.97 -0.75
CA SER A 918 -13.48 -23.76 0.66
C SER A 918 -12.17 -24.44 1.03
N PHE A 919 -11.40 -23.85 1.94
CA PHE A 919 -10.08 -24.31 2.36
C PHE A 919 -10.04 -24.59 3.86
N TYR A 920 -9.20 -25.54 4.26
CA TYR A 920 -8.81 -25.75 5.64
C TYR A 920 -7.76 -24.74 6.05
N VAL A 921 -7.96 -24.07 7.17
CA VAL A 921 -6.94 -23.19 7.78
C VAL A 921 -6.01 -24.05 8.63
N LEU A 922 -4.79 -24.28 8.14
CA LEU A 922 -3.81 -25.13 8.81
C LEU A 922 -2.93 -24.31 9.75
N HIS A 923 -2.55 -23.11 9.34
CA HIS A 923 -1.65 -22.28 10.12
C HIS A 923 -1.92 -20.80 9.84
N VAL A 924 -1.82 -19.97 10.86
CA VAL A 924 -1.74 -18.50 10.73
C VAL A 924 -0.63 -18.03 11.65
N LYS A 925 0.41 -17.38 11.12
CA LYS A 925 1.56 -16.90 11.91
C LYS A 925 1.53 -15.38 12.05
N ARG A 926 1.26 -14.95 13.29
CA ARG A 926 1.73 -13.75 14.01
C ARG A 926 1.22 -13.79 15.48
N ALA A 927 0.25 -14.65 15.78
CA ALA A 927 -0.18 -15.01 17.12
C ALA A 927 0.75 -16.07 17.74
N GLU A 928 1.11 -15.94 19.02
CA GLU A 928 1.96 -16.89 19.79
C GLU A 928 1.31 -18.27 20.03
N LYS A 929 0.48 -18.80 19.13
CA LYS A 929 -0.31 -20.02 19.37
C LYS A 929 -0.35 -20.97 18.19
N SER A 930 -0.12 -22.25 18.47
CA SER A 930 -0.30 -23.37 17.54
C SER A 930 -1.80 -23.68 17.34
N LEU A 931 -2.28 -23.68 16.09
CA LEU A 931 -3.63 -24.16 15.74
C LEU A 931 -3.74 -25.69 15.88
N ASP A 932 -4.94 -26.21 16.20
CA ASP A 932 -5.18 -27.66 16.28
C ASP A 932 -5.42 -28.27 14.89
N LEU A 933 -4.35 -28.77 14.28
CA LEU A 933 -4.36 -29.44 12.97
C LEU A 933 -5.21 -30.72 12.92
N ARG A 934 -5.74 -31.22 14.04
CA ARG A 934 -6.67 -32.37 14.05
C ARG A 934 -8.12 -31.96 13.79
N ARG A 935 -8.46 -30.69 14.02
CA ARG A 935 -9.81 -30.12 13.84
C ARG A 935 -9.73 -28.74 13.15
N PRO A 936 -9.08 -28.64 11.97
CA PRO A 936 -8.92 -27.37 11.28
C PRO A 936 -10.28 -26.83 10.84
N LEU A 937 -10.45 -25.51 10.90
CA LEU A 937 -11.64 -24.85 10.36
C LEU A 937 -11.62 -24.91 8.83
N ARG A 938 -12.78 -25.22 8.24
CA ARG A 938 -13.02 -25.02 6.81
C ARG A 938 -13.65 -23.64 6.60
N LYS A 939 -13.02 -22.80 5.80
CA LYS A 939 -13.41 -21.40 5.54
C LYS A 939 -13.33 -21.09 4.06
N ASP A 940 -13.88 -19.95 3.64
CA ASP A 940 -13.69 -19.38 2.29
C ASP A 940 -13.09 -17.96 2.31
N THR A 941 -13.10 -17.32 3.48
CA THR A 941 -12.43 -16.04 3.76
C THR A 941 -11.54 -16.21 4.99
N ILE A 942 -10.38 -15.55 5.02
CA ILE A 942 -9.47 -15.60 6.18
C ILE A 942 -8.64 -14.33 6.28
N TYR A 943 -8.54 -13.79 7.49
CA TYR A 943 -7.61 -12.72 7.79
C TYR A 943 -6.17 -13.23 7.91
N VAL A 944 -5.27 -12.64 7.13
CA VAL A 944 -3.82 -12.83 7.20
C VAL A 944 -3.23 -11.60 7.87
N PRO A 945 -2.63 -11.73 9.06
CA PRO A 945 -2.13 -10.60 9.82
C PRO A 945 -0.95 -9.93 9.09
N SER A 946 -0.76 -8.64 9.36
CA SER A 946 0.41 -7.86 8.96
C SER A 946 1.73 -8.59 9.24
N GLU A 947 2.68 -8.53 8.31
CA GLU A 947 3.99 -9.22 8.39
C GLU A 947 3.90 -10.71 8.75
N GLY A 948 2.77 -11.35 8.45
CA GLY A 948 2.44 -12.71 8.82
C GLY A 948 2.27 -13.64 7.64
N TYR A 949 1.72 -14.82 7.88
CA TYR A 949 1.26 -15.70 6.80
C TYR A 949 0.12 -16.61 7.22
N ALA A 950 -0.63 -17.12 6.25
CA ALA A 950 -1.56 -18.24 6.46
C ALA A 950 -1.25 -19.42 5.51
N VAL A 951 -1.49 -20.63 5.97
CA VAL A 951 -1.41 -21.87 5.18
C VAL A 951 -2.82 -22.42 5.01
N LEU A 952 -3.31 -22.38 3.78
CA LEU A 952 -4.67 -22.75 3.40
C LEU A 952 -4.61 -24.01 2.55
N ARG A 953 -5.35 -25.06 2.93
CA ARG A 953 -5.41 -26.29 2.14
C ARG A 953 -6.76 -26.46 1.49
N PHE A 954 -6.81 -26.48 0.17
CA PHE A 954 -8.04 -26.78 -0.57
C PHE A 954 -7.84 -27.93 -1.55
N LYS A 955 -8.94 -28.53 -1.98
CA LYS A 955 -8.95 -29.50 -3.07
C LYS A 955 -9.40 -28.79 -4.33
N ALA A 956 -8.61 -28.88 -5.41
CA ALA A 956 -8.91 -28.26 -6.70
C ALA A 956 -9.99 -29.06 -7.44
N GLU A 957 -11.22 -29.09 -6.93
CA GLU A 957 -12.30 -29.93 -7.46
C GLU A 957 -13.29 -29.19 -8.37
N ASN A 958 -13.20 -27.86 -8.43
CA ASN A 958 -14.08 -27.03 -9.23
C ASN A 958 -13.29 -26.41 -10.40
N VAL A 959 -13.47 -26.93 -11.61
CA VAL A 959 -12.77 -26.51 -12.82
C VAL A 959 -13.14 -25.06 -13.18
N GLY A 960 -12.15 -24.22 -13.47
CA GLY A 960 -12.39 -22.82 -13.84
C GLY A 960 -11.25 -21.87 -13.50
N LEU A 961 -11.54 -20.57 -13.64
CA LEU A 961 -10.68 -19.46 -13.23
C LEU A 961 -11.25 -18.78 -12.00
N TRP A 962 -10.62 -19.00 -10.85
CA TRP A 962 -11.14 -18.58 -9.55
C TRP A 962 -10.30 -17.44 -8.97
N LEU A 963 -10.95 -16.35 -8.59
CA LEU A 963 -10.25 -15.21 -8.00
C LEU A 963 -9.84 -15.53 -6.56
N LEU A 964 -8.57 -15.28 -6.25
CA LEU A 964 -8.09 -15.06 -4.89
C LEU A 964 -7.84 -13.56 -4.74
N ARG A 965 -8.53 -12.92 -3.80
CA ARG A 965 -8.47 -11.46 -3.63
C ARG A 965 -8.57 -11.05 -2.18
N CYS A 966 -8.11 -9.83 -1.89
CA CYS A 966 -8.48 -9.18 -0.64
C CYS A 966 -9.97 -8.80 -0.66
N SER A 967 -10.67 -9.08 0.43
CA SER A 967 -12.04 -8.68 0.70
C SER A 967 -12.17 -7.23 1.14
N VAL A 968 -11.07 -6.49 1.32
CA VAL A 968 -11.09 -5.03 1.43
C VAL A 968 -11.26 -4.45 0.02
N LEU A 969 -12.33 -3.67 -0.19
CA LEU A 969 -12.74 -3.23 -1.53
C LEU A 969 -11.71 -2.31 -2.18
N LEU A 970 -11.06 -1.45 -1.39
CA LEU A 970 -9.99 -0.58 -1.88
C LEU A 970 -8.76 -1.37 -2.31
N HIS A 971 -8.33 -2.36 -1.51
CA HIS A 971 -7.20 -3.25 -1.82
C HIS A 971 -7.46 -4.06 -3.10
N GLN A 972 -8.68 -4.60 -3.24
CA GLN A 972 -9.14 -5.23 -4.47
C GLN A 972 -9.03 -4.27 -5.65
N ALA A 973 -9.53 -3.04 -5.52
CA ALA A 973 -9.54 -2.06 -6.61
C ALA A 973 -8.15 -1.58 -7.04
N ILE A 974 -7.17 -1.56 -6.13
CA ILE A 974 -5.76 -1.23 -6.45
C ILE A 974 -4.94 -2.42 -6.95
N GLY A 975 -5.54 -3.59 -7.09
CA GLY A 975 -4.93 -4.73 -7.78
C GLY A 975 -4.47 -5.89 -6.90
N LEU A 976 -4.88 -5.96 -5.62
CA LEU A 976 -4.58 -7.09 -4.73
C LEU A 976 -5.45 -8.33 -5.06
N ASN A 977 -5.26 -8.85 -6.28
CA ASN A 977 -6.00 -9.98 -6.85
C ASN A 977 -5.07 -10.89 -7.64
N MET A 978 -5.40 -12.17 -7.71
CA MET A 978 -4.80 -13.13 -8.63
C MET A 978 -5.81 -14.23 -8.99
N VAL A 979 -5.53 -15.03 -10.01
CA VAL A 979 -6.42 -16.13 -10.43
C VAL A 979 -5.75 -17.48 -10.19
N ILE A 980 -6.53 -18.41 -9.63
CA ILE A 980 -6.22 -19.84 -9.61
C ILE A 980 -6.96 -20.49 -10.78
N HIS A 981 -6.20 -21.07 -11.70
CA HIS A 981 -6.73 -21.82 -12.83
C HIS A 981 -6.74 -23.32 -12.50
N VAL A 982 -7.92 -23.85 -12.21
CA VAL A 982 -8.11 -25.29 -12.01
C VAL A 982 -8.33 -25.93 -13.37
N GLN A 983 -7.30 -26.61 -13.87
CA GLN A 983 -7.29 -27.23 -15.18
C GLN A 983 -8.04 -28.58 -15.13
N PRO A 984 -9.01 -28.84 -16.02
CA PRO A 984 -9.71 -30.11 -16.01
C PRO A 984 -8.79 -31.25 -16.43
N VAL A 985 -9.09 -32.46 -15.95
CA VAL A 985 -8.48 -33.68 -16.50
C VAL A 985 -9.06 -33.99 -17.89
N ASP A 986 -10.34 -33.64 -18.10
CA ASP A 986 -11.03 -33.75 -19.39
C ASP A 986 -11.24 -32.37 -20.04
N GLU A 987 -10.55 -32.12 -21.14
CA GLU A 987 -10.64 -30.90 -21.94
C GLU A 987 -12.07 -30.58 -22.43
N SER A 988 -12.98 -31.56 -22.48
CA SER A 988 -14.38 -31.33 -22.83
C SER A 988 -15.10 -30.41 -21.83
N ALA A 989 -14.74 -30.50 -20.54
CA ALA A 989 -15.29 -29.66 -19.47
C ALA A 989 -14.87 -28.19 -19.65
N TRP A 990 -13.61 -27.95 -20.05
CA TRP A 990 -13.14 -26.60 -20.38
C TRP A 990 -13.88 -26.01 -21.58
N GLY A 991 -14.09 -26.82 -22.62
CA GLY A 991 -14.82 -26.42 -23.82
C GLY A 991 -16.26 -25.98 -23.54
N ALA A 992 -16.94 -26.65 -22.60
CA ALA A 992 -18.30 -26.30 -22.18
C ALA A 992 -18.35 -24.95 -21.45
N LEU A 993 -17.50 -24.76 -20.43
CA LEU A 993 -17.41 -23.50 -19.68
C LEU A 993 -17.10 -22.31 -20.60
N ARG A 994 -16.11 -22.49 -21.48
CA ARG A 994 -15.75 -21.48 -22.48
C ARG A 994 -16.90 -21.17 -23.42
N GLY A 995 -17.57 -22.20 -23.95
CA GLY A 995 -18.72 -22.05 -24.84
C GLY A 995 -19.87 -21.27 -24.19
N ASN A 996 -20.14 -21.54 -22.91
CA ASN A 996 -21.15 -20.82 -22.14
C ASN A 996 -20.78 -19.35 -21.95
N ALA A 997 -19.55 -19.06 -21.49
CA ALA A 997 -19.08 -17.69 -21.29
C ALA A 997 -19.10 -16.88 -22.61
N GLU A 998 -18.65 -17.47 -23.72
CA GLU A 998 -18.73 -16.85 -25.05
C GLU A 998 -20.19 -16.58 -25.46
N ALA A 999 -21.10 -17.55 -25.25
CA ALA A 999 -22.50 -17.42 -25.62
C ALA A 999 -23.24 -16.37 -24.80
N GLN A 1000 -22.92 -16.24 -23.51
CA GLN A 1000 -23.46 -15.21 -22.62
C GLN A 1000 -23.07 -13.81 -23.10
N CYS A 1001 -21.79 -13.59 -23.44
CA CYS A 1001 -21.32 -12.30 -23.93
C CYS A 1001 -21.91 -11.92 -25.30
N ARG A 1002 -22.12 -12.89 -26.22
CA ARG A 1002 -22.74 -12.60 -27.52
C ARG A 1002 -24.20 -12.15 -27.42
N LYS A 1003 -24.92 -12.55 -26.36
CA LYS A 1003 -26.32 -12.16 -26.15
C LYS A 1003 -26.47 -10.74 -25.60
N ASN A 1004 -25.40 -10.18 -25.01
CA ASN A 1004 -25.34 -8.85 -24.42
C ASN A 1004 -24.07 -8.11 -24.89
N PRO A 1005 -24.03 -7.63 -26.15
CA PRO A 1005 -22.83 -7.06 -26.79
C PRO A 1005 -22.40 -5.68 -26.27
#